data_AF-A0A660WD19-F1
#
_entry.id   AF-A0A660WD19-F1
#
_cell.length_a   1.000
_cell.length_b   1.000
_cell.length_c   1.000
_cell.angle_alpha   90.00
_cell.angle_beta   90.00
_cell.angle_gamma   90.00
#
_symmetry.space_group_name_H-M   'P 1'
#
loop_
_entity.id
_entity.type
_entity.pdbx_description
1 polymer ?
#
loop_
_entity_poly.entity_id
_entity_poly.type
_entity_poly.pdbx_seq_one_letter_code
_entity_poly.pdbx_strand_id
1 'polypeptide(L)'
;EERKREFDRIVSLKERKNGFVKANKEAAELEKSQDFSFIYIEAKRILGNGLSSISCAEFGRFLRICKLYLEILNRKIISLGGNNLKPHIENIFSGEEISDQDYLKLVTGLGSSAEINTEDKNFYEEICRAFELTDISLLLEMISNCANEEEYNSQIAKFFDITVNSHLFDYLPYHYHRERSAAFEKLSRDKKFEFAKRYHRWLYTHLRYLITEKTPLKNFSEDYVQLWVGNADENIDAIGVSGETEQERFWFHYARLRDVVVLKYEGFGYPEILLEIEPEDLKITERTNVAIIYPYGNTTVPVALEQGPALAKKSNINLFLSAFPIPDTKNGNKILTIKDGLFYPCEEDLRTLREKYHCLGKNETGMVLATFKEPLILHGIFFHFTHPLRPEIDHFRVPIIQPLIWEAATHLKCELPQMLKGSGVKCPEQENWYMDDTARVGEKAKIAIREKIKKLAKNYQAVIVKPEKESGGRKSLILPVRKGNEYLEENIDQLAELVYEISKTDNVVIQQVLDSRVRQLYSREFLENMVERFARLGIPVLLDREPKTPLFSYFRQILVLGKGEYKISHNITVVSTSGIANVGQGGLLSEYTDDIIDPKYRDDFRKEITRAAFNSMESQRKYLKNNWRYVLSEYLKIYPEFASRIKYDEIFTDLTGFSIDDIPYEMGDYMPIFLVDEEDNLKYIFDFEKEEIIPLYDEKGYPTEVKIYDGNGKEIKRSDEKGKPVLVPLFDKKGNKRKLYDAKGVEVSSLVMYKIEANPGAGLWRPHNDQLPPERKGEGVFAIFDNFGQRAKVYKEKLG
;
A
#
# COMPACT_ATOMS: atom_id res chain seq x y z
N GLU A 1 36.45 7.97 -11.10
CA GLU A 1 35.89 7.15 -10.01
C GLU A 1 35.09 5.96 -10.53
N GLU A 2 34.12 6.16 -11.42
CA GLU A 2 33.32 5.09 -12.05
C GLU A 2 34.17 3.97 -12.69
N ARG A 3 35.22 4.31 -13.46
CA ARG A 3 36.13 3.31 -14.05
C ARG A 3 36.85 2.44 -13.01
N LYS A 4 37.12 2.97 -11.82
CA LYS A 4 37.72 2.21 -10.72
C LYS A 4 36.70 1.26 -10.12
N ARG A 5 35.46 1.71 -9.90
CA ARG A 5 34.35 0.87 -9.42
C ARG A 5 34.07 -0.28 -10.38
N GLU A 6 34.04 -0.01 -11.68
CA GLU A 6 33.84 -1.03 -12.69
C GLU A 6 34.98 -2.06 -12.71
N PHE A 7 36.23 -1.61 -12.52
CA PHE A 7 37.36 -2.52 -12.38
C PHE A 7 37.25 -3.39 -11.12
N ASP A 8 36.96 -2.79 -9.97
CA ASP A 8 36.82 -3.50 -8.69
C ASP A 8 35.68 -4.54 -8.78
N ARG A 9 34.56 -4.19 -9.42
CA ARG A 9 33.44 -5.10 -9.72
C ARG A 9 33.89 -6.29 -10.57
N ILE A 10 34.62 -6.06 -11.67
CA ILE A 10 35.14 -7.14 -12.52
C ILE A 10 36.06 -8.08 -11.75
N VAL A 11 36.91 -7.54 -10.86
CA VAL A 11 37.80 -8.34 -10.00
C VAL A 11 36.98 -9.21 -9.04
N SER A 12 36.02 -8.62 -8.33
CA SER A 12 35.10 -9.33 -7.44
C SER A 12 34.35 -10.46 -8.14
N LEU A 13 33.82 -10.21 -9.34
CA LEU A 13 33.15 -11.22 -10.17
C LEU A 13 34.08 -12.37 -10.55
N LYS A 14 35.34 -12.07 -10.90
CA LYS A 14 36.33 -13.09 -11.24
C LYS A 14 36.68 -13.96 -10.03
N GLU A 15 36.87 -13.36 -8.86
CA GLU A 15 37.12 -14.09 -7.61
C GLU A 15 35.93 -14.98 -7.24
N ARG A 16 34.71 -14.47 -7.37
CA ARG A 16 33.48 -15.24 -7.16
C ARG A 16 33.38 -16.42 -8.09
N LYS A 17 33.58 -16.21 -9.39
CA LYS A 17 33.56 -17.29 -10.40
C LYS A 17 34.61 -18.36 -10.11
N ASN A 18 35.80 -17.95 -9.65
CA ASN A 18 36.85 -18.88 -9.24
C ASN A 18 36.44 -19.71 -8.01
N GLY A 19 35.84 -19.08 -6.99
CA GLY A 19 35.31 -19.77 -5.81
C GLY A 19 34.24 -20.79 -6.17
N PHE A 20 33.30 -20.39 -7.04
CA PHE A 20 32.23 -21.24 -7.55
C PHE A 20 32.77 -22.49 -8.27
N VAL A 21 33.74 -22.31 -9.18
CA VAL A 21 34.31 -23.42 -9.94
C VAL A 21 35.10 -24.38 -9.05
N LYS A 22 35.85 -23.88 -8.06
CA LYS A 22 36.62 -24.70 -7.12
C LYS A 22 35.71 -25.58 -6.25
N ALA A 23 34.50 -25.11 -5.96
CA ALA A 23 33.51 -25.82 -5.15
C ALA A 23 32.82 -26.99 -5.89
N ASN A 24 33.08 -27.21 -7.18
CA ASN A 24 32.46 -28.30 -7.94
C ASN A 24 32.75 -29.69 -7.36
N LYS A 25 33.97 -29.93 -6.87
CA LYS A 25 34.34 -31.23 -6.27
C LYS A 25 33.58 -31.46 -4.96
N GLU A 26 33.50 -30.43 -4.13
CA GLU A 26 32.76 -30.44 -2.87
C GLU A 26 31.27 -30.70 -3.12
N ALA A 27 30.66 -29.99 -4.08
CA ALA A 27 29.27 -30.22 -4.45
C ALA A 27 29.01 -31.66 -4.91
N ALA A 28 29.91 -32.24 -5.71
CA ALA A 28 29.79 -33.63 -6.15
C ALA A 28 29.93 -34.64 -5.00
N GLU A 29 30.67 -34.32 -3.94
CA GLU A 29 30.73 -35.14 -2.72
C GLU A 29 29.46 -35.00 -1.89
N LEU A 30 28.94 -33.79 -1.71
CA LEU A 30 27.69 -33.52 -1.01
C LEU A 30 26.48 -34.15 -1.69
N GLU A 31 26.42 -34.14 -3.03
CA GLU A 31 25.31 -34.74 -3.79
C GLU A 31 25.11 -36.22 -3.45
N LYS A 32 26.17 -36.95 -3.07
CA LYS A 32 26.08 -38.37 -2.68
C LYS A 32 25.23 -38.60 -1.45
N SER A 33 25.11 -37.61 -0.56
CA SER A 33 24.28 -37.71 0.64
C SER A 33 22.78 -37.69 0.33
N GLN A 34 22.38 -36.96 -0.72
CA GLN A 34 20.98 -36.61 -1.02
C GLN A 34 20.22 -36.03 0.20
N ASP A 35 20.93 -35.53 1.22
CA ASP A 35 20.35 -35.02 2.46
C ASP A 35 20.26 -33.49 2.40
N PHE A 36 19.03 -33.00 2.23
CA PHE A 36 18.75 -31.56 2.22
C PHE A 36 19.26 -30.85 3.46
N SER A 37 19.06 -31.42 4.66
CA SER A 37 19.47 -30.76 5.90
C SER A 37 20.99 -30.61 5.97
N PHE A 38 21.71 -31.67 5.60
CA PHE A 38 23.17 -31.66 5.57
C PHE A 38 23.72 -30.64 4.56
N ILE A 39 23.21 -30.64 3.33
CA ILE A 39 23.66 -29.70 2.27
C ILE A 39 23.39 -28.24 2.68
N TYR A 40 22.22 -27.97 3.26
CA TYR A 40 21.86 -26.63 3.74
C TYR A 40 22.76 -26.16 4.89
N ILE A 41 23.09 -27.03 5.86
CA ILE A 41 24.02 -26.70 6.94
C ILE A 41 25.42 -26.40 6.36
N GLU A 42 25.88 -27.20 5.41
CA GLU A 42 27.19 -27.01 4.79
C GLU A 42 27.28 -25.71 3.98
N ALA A 43 26.20 -25.37 3.25
CA ALA A 43 26.10 -24.08 2.57
C ALA A 43 26.31 -22.92 3.56
N LYS A 44 25.58 -22.90 4.68
CA LYS A 44 25.73 -21.84 5.69
C LYS A 44 27.09 -21.86 6.38
N ARG A 45 27.70 -23.03 6.58
CA ARG A 45 29.03 -23.16 7.20
C ARG A 45 30.12 -22.41 6.42
N ILE A 46 30.00 -22.33 5.09
CA ILE A 46 30.92 -21.56 4.24
C ILE A 46 30.93 -20.08 4.62
N LEU A 47 29.79 -19.55 5.08
CA LEU A 47 29.63 -18.13 5.43
C LEU A 47 29.96 -17.83 6.90
N GLY A 48 30.30 -18.84 7.70
CA GLY A 48 30.60 -18.68 9.12
C GLY A 48 29.38 -18.29 9.98
N ASN A 49 29.62 -17.57 11.07
CA ASN A 49 28.60 -17.23 12.08
C ASN A 49 27.84 -15.92 11.78
N GLY A 50 28.12 -15.25 10.66
CA GLY A 50 27.47 -13.99 10.27
C GLY A 50 28.11 -12.71 10.86
N LEU A 51 29.09 -12.81 11.76
CA LEU A 51 29.71 -11.65 12.44
C LEU A 51 30.92 -11.06 11.70
N SER A 52 31.08 -11.37 10.41
CA SER A 52 32.21 -10.91 9.60
C SER A 52 31.80 -10.66 8.16
N SER A 53 32.59 -9.85 7.46
CA SER A 53 32.43 -9.66 6.00
C SER A 53 32.76 -10.97 5.27
N ILE A 54 32.03 -11.26 4.19
CA ILE A 54 32.21 -12.46 3.37
C ILE A 54 33.06 -12.13 2.14
N SER A 55 34.08 -12.93 1.85
CA SER A 55 34.90 -12.72 0.65
C SER A 55 34.17 -13.14 -0.63
N CYS A 56 34.53 -12.54 -1.77
CA CYS A 56 33.94 -12.90 -3.06
C CYS A 56 34.13 -14.39 -3.39
N ALA A 57 35.28 -14.97 -3.04
CA ALA A 57 35.55 -16.39 -3.23
C ALA A 57 34.65 -17.30 -2.37
N GLU A 58 34.41 -16.96 -1.11
CA GLU A 58 33.48 -17.68 -0.23
C GLU A 58 32.04 -17.55 -0.73
N PHE A 59 31.64 -16.36 -1.17
CA PHE A 59 30.33 -16.16 -1.79
C PHE A 59 30.15 -17.05 -3.03
N GLY A 60 31.17 -17.13 -3.89
CA GLY A 60 31.15 -18.03 -5.06
C GLY A 60 30.99 -19.50 -4.67
N ARG A 61 31.73 -19.95 -3.65
CA ARG A 61 31.63 -21.30 -3.10
C ARG A 61 30.23 -21.57 -2.54
N PHE A 62 29.65 -20.63 -1.79
CA PHE A 62 28.29 -20.69 -1.27
C PHE A 62 27.24 -20.83 -2.39
N LEU A 63 27.31 -20.00 -3.44
CA LEU A 63 26.40 -20.07 -4.58
C LEU A 63 26.41 -21.46 -5.24
N ARG A 64 27.59 -22.10 -5.33
CA ARG A 64 27.69 -23.44 -5.93
C ARG A 64 26.98 -24.51 -5.10
N ILE A 65 27.08 -24.46 -3.77
CA ILE A 65 26.40 -25.41 -2.88
C ILE A 65 24.89 -25.14 -2.87
N CYS A 66 24.47 -23.87 -2.91
CA CYS A 66 23.05 -23.51 -3.06
C CYS A 66 22.47 -24.02 -4.37
N LYS A 67 23.22 -23.93 -5.48
CA LYS A 67 22.82 -24.51 -6.76
C LYS A 67 22.51 -26.00 -6.63
N LEU A 68 23.40 -26.75 -5.97
CA LEU A 68 23.20 -28.19 -5.76
C LEU A 68 21.91 -28.46 -4.99
N TYR A 69 21.68 -27.74 -3.89
CA TYR A 69 20.47 -27.87 -3.08
C TYR A 69 19.21 -27.69 -3.95
N LEU A 70 19.17 -26.61 -4.73
CA LEU A 70 18.05 -26.26 -5.60
C LEU A 70 17.88 -27.22 -6.78
N GLU A 71 18.95 -27.76 -7.35
CA GLU A 71 18.88 -28.78 -8.40
C GLU A 71 18.27 -30.09 -7.88
N ILE A 72 18.65 -30.53 -6.67
CA ILE A 72 18.04 -31.70 -6.02
C ILE A 72 16.56 -31.42 -5.73
N LEU A 73 16.24 -30.25 -5.17
CA LEU A 73 14.86 -29.85 -4.89
C LEU A 73 14.01 -29.79 -6.18
N ASN A 74 14.56 -29.24 -7.26
CA ASN A 74 13.87 -29.17 -8.55
C ASN A 74 13.58 -30.56 -9.13
N ARG A 75 14.50 -31.54 -8.99
CA ARG A 75 14.22 -32.94 -9.37
C ARG A 75 13.03 -33.50 -8.58
N LYS A 76 12.96 -33.22 -7.27
CA LYS A 76 11.83 -33.61 -6.41
C LYS A 76 10.54 -32.92 -6.86
N ILE A 77 10.55 -31.61 -7.09
CA ILE A 77 9.39 -30.83 -7.57
C ILE A 77 8.83 -31.42 -8.86
N ILE A 78 9.68 -31.69 -9.86
CA ILE A 78 9.27 -32.30 -11.14
C ILE A 78 8.67 -33.68 -10.92
N SER A 79 9.28 -34.50 -10.05
CA SER A 79 8.77 -35.86 -9.75
C SER A 79 7.38 -35.85 -9.11
N LEU A 80 7.01 -34.76 -8.44
CA LEU A 80 5.70 -34.53 -7.86
C LEU A 80 4.70 -33.86 -8.83
N GLY A 81 5.11 -33.61 -10.08
CA GLY A 81 4.26 -32.97 -11.11
C GLY A 81 4.38 -31.45 -11.17
N GLY A 82 5.39 -30.86 -10.54
CA GLY A 82 5.64 -29.42 -10.56
C GLY A 82 6.34 -28.90 -11.81
N ASN A 83 6.37 -27.58 -11.92
CA ASN A 83 7.08 -26.88 -13.00
C ASN A 83 8.60 -27.04 -12.86
N ASN A 84 9.30 -27.14 -14.00
CA ASN A 84 10.75 -27.19 -14.02
C ASN A 84 11.36 -25.80 -13.79
N LEU A 85 12.01 -25.60 -12.64
CA LEU A 85 12.63 -24.35 -12.24
C LEU A 85 14.11 -24.23 -12.66
N LYS A 86 14.66 -25.23 -13.35
CA LYS A 86 16.09 -25.27 -13.73
C LYS A 86 16.59 -23.99 -14.41
N PRO A 87 15.89 -23.38 -15.39
CA PRO A 87 16.36 -22.15 -16.02
C PRO A 87 16.51 -20.99 -15.03
N HIS A 88 15.58 -20.85 -14.08
CA HIS A 88 15.63 -19.80 -13.05
C HIS A 88 16.77 -20.04 -12.05
N ILE A 89 17.03 -21.30 -11.69
CA ILE A 89 18.16 -21.69 -10.84
C ILE A 89 19.49 -21.36 -11.55
N GLU A 90 19.59 -21.65 -12.85
CA GLU A 90 20.81 -21.38 -13.62
C GLU A 90 21.11 -19.88 -13.77
N ASN A 91 20.09 -19.03 -13.89
CA ASN A 91 20.26 -17.58 -13.96
C ASN A 91 20.89 -17.00 -12.68
N ILE A 92 20.40 -17.40 -11.50
CA ILE A 92 20.88 -16.87 -10.22
C ILE A 92 22.19 -17.53 -9.78
N PHE A 93 22.28 -18.86 -9.91
CA PHE A 93 23.37 -19.64 -9.34
C PHE A 93 24.38 -20.07 -10.40
N SER A 94 24.88 -19.10 -11.17
CA SER A 94 25.94 -19.27 -12.17
C SER A 94 27.33 -18.82 -11.66
N GLY A 95 27.37 -18.11 -10.54
CA GLY A 95 28.53 -17.34 -10.10
C GLY A 95 28.65 -15.97 -10.76
N GLU A 96 27.70 -15.61 -11.62
CA GLU A 96 27.55 -14.29 -12.25
C GLU A 96 26.52 -13.46 -11.47
N GLU A 97 26.15 -12.29 -11.99
CA GLU A 97 25.35 -11.30 -11.26
C GLU A 97 23.91 -11.76 -11.05
N ILE A 98 23.34 -11.35 -9.92
CA ILE A 98 21.97 -11.70 -9.56
C ILE A 98 21.10 -10.47 -9.78
N SER A 99 20.10 -10.58 -10.65
CA SER A 99 19.11 -9.52 -10.86
C SER A 99 17.89 -9.73 -9.96
N ASP A 100 17.27 -8.62 -9.53
CA ASP A 100 16.01 -8.66 -8.75
C ASP A 100 14.90 -9.42 -9.51
N GLN A 101 14.88 -9.32 -10.83
CA GLN A 101 13.89 -10.01 -11.67
C GLN A 101 14.10 -11.53 -11.67
N ASP A 102 15.35 -12.00 -11.75
CA ASP A 102 15.63 -13.43 -11.68
C ASP A 102 15.34 -13.98 -10.29
N TYR A 103 15.73 -13.23 -9.24
CA TYR A 103 15.36 -13.53 -7.84
C TYR A 103 13.84 -13.73 -7.70
N LEU A 104 13.04 -12.75 -8.13
CA LEU A 104 11.59 -12.80 -8.01
C LEU A 104 10.98 -13.98 -8.76
N LYS A 105 11.47 -14.31 -9.97
CA LYS A 105 11.00 -15.48 -10.73
C LYS A 105 11.27 -16.78 -9.99
N LEU A 106 12.48 -16.95 -9.41
CA LEU A 106 12.82 -18.17 -8.70
C LEU A 106 11.98 -18.34 -7.43
N VAL A 107 11.90 -17.32 -6.57
CA VAL A 107 11.17 -17.45 -5.29
C VAL A 107 9.67 -17.63 -5.51
N THR A 108 9.10 -17.01 -6.56
CA THR A 108 7.70 -17.24 -6.95
C THR A 108 7.49 -18.68 -7.43
N GLY A 109 8.39 -19.20 -8.26
CA GLY A 109 8.33 -20.59 -8.72
C GLY A 109 8.48 -21.61 -7.57
N LEU A 110 9.39 -21.36 -6.63
CA LEU A 110 9.58 -22.17 -5.43
C LEU A 110 8.33 -22.14 -4.55
N GLY A 111 7.76 -20.95 -4.29
CA GLY A 111 6.55 -20.79 -3.52
C GLY A 111 5.35 -21.50 -4.15
N SER A 112 5.18 -21.38 -5.46
CA SER A 112 4.11 -22.07 -6.19
C SER A 112 4.26 -23.59 -6.12
N SER A 113 5.51 -24.08 -6.07
CA SER A 113 5.78 -25.52 -5.95
C SER A 113 5.33 -26.11 -4.62
N ALA A 114 5.23 -25.31 -3.55
CA ALA A 114 4.70 -25.79 -2.27
C ALA A 114 3.22 -26.21 -2.34
N GLU A 115 2.46 -25.72 -3.34
CA GLU A 115 1.05 -26.09 -3.54
C GLU A 115 0.86 -27.53 -4.04
N ILE A 116 1.90 -28.13 -4.61
CA ILE A 116 1.84 -29.48 -5.20
C ILE A 116 1.60 -30.54 -4.13
N ASN A 117 2.12 -30.32 -2.91
CA ASN A 117 2.00 -31.26 -1.81
C ASN A 117 1.81 -30.51 -0.49
N THR A 118 0.56 -30.08 -0.25
CA THR A 118 0.18 -29.29 0.93
C THR A 118 0.19 -30.07 2.24
N GLU A 119 0.30 -31.41 2.19
CA GLU A 119 0.26 -32.27 3.38
C GLU A 119 1.66 -32.69 3.87
N ASP A 120 2.69 -32.61 3.02
CA ASP A 120 4.06 -32.97 3.38
C ASP A 120 4.82 -31.82 4.04
N LYS A 121 4.89 -31.86 5.37
CA LYS A 121 5.65 -30.89 6.17
C LYS A 121 7.13 -30.83 5.82
N ASN A 122 7.76 -31.94 5.44
CA ASN A 122 9.19 -31.95 5.12
C ASN A 122 9.44 -31.19 3.82
N PHE A 123 8.54 -31.32 2.85
CA PHE A 123 8.62 -30.58 1.60
C PHE A 123 8.49 -29.06 1.79
N TYR A 124 7.61 -28.61 2.69
CA TYR A 124 7.54 -27.20 3.09
C TYR A 124 8.87 -26.71 3.67
N GLU A 125 9.47 -27.47 4.58
CA GLU A 125 10.74 -27.08 5.17
C GLU A 125 11.89 -27.06 4.15
N GLU A 126 11.90 -27.96 3.16
CA GLU A 126 12.87 -27.93 2.06
C GLU A 126 12.74 -26.65 1.23
N ILE A 127 11.51 -26.22 0.93
CA ILE A 127 11.25 -24.96 0.23
C ILE A 127 11.65 -23.75 1.10
N CYS A 128 11.36 -23.77 2.40
CA CYS A 128 11.77 -22.69 3.31
C CYS A 128 13.30 -22.55 3.41
N ARG A 129 14.06 -23.66 3.41
CA ARG A 129 15.53 -23.62 3.34
C ARG A 129 16.00 -23.01 2.02
N ALA A 130 15.37 -23.37 0.90
CA ALA A 130 15.67 -22.78 -0.40
C ALA A 130 15.44 -21.25 -0.42
N PHE A 131 14.37 -20.78 0.21
CA PHE A 131 14.09 -19.35 0.36
C PHE A 131 15.21 -18.61 1.10
N GLU A 132 15.64 -19.09 2.27
CA GLU A 132 16.74 -18.46 3.01
C GLU A 132 18.03 -18.43 2.22
N LEU A 133 18.41 -19.54 1.56
CA LEU A 133 19.63 -19.57 0.73
C LEU A 133 19.57 -18.55 -0.41
N THR A 134 18.39 -18.35 -0.99
CA THR A 134 18.16 -17.38 -2.05
C THR A 134 18.21 -15.94 -1.51
N ASP A 135 17.63 -15.67 -0.34
CA ASP A 135 17.69 -14.36 0.32
C ASP A 135 19.10 -13.99 0.76
N ILE A 136 19.88 -14.94 1.30
CA ILE A 136 21.31 -14.74 1.60
C ILE A 136 22.08 -14.38 0.32
N SER A 137 21.80 -15.09 -0.79
CA SER A 137 22.45 -14.82 -2.07
C SER A 137 22.15 -13.40 -2.57
N LEU A 138 20.89 -12.95 -2.44
CA LEU A 138 20.48 -11.61 -2.79
C LEU A 138 21.17 -10.56 -1.92
N LEU A 139 21.17 -10.72 -0.58
CA LEU A 139 21.83 -9.78 0.33
C LEU A 139 23.31 -9.63 -0.01
N LEU A 140 24.02 -10.75 -0.18
CA LEU A 140 25.45 -10.74 -0.51
C LEU A 140 25.72 -10.07 -1.85
N GLU A 141 24.88 -10.29 -2.88
CA GLU A 141 24.98 -9.58 -4.16
C GLU A 141 24.86 -8.06 -3.94
N MET A 142 23.81 -7.62 -3.27
CA MET A 142 23.49 -6.20 -3.09
C MET A 142 24.59 -5.43 -2.36
N ILE A 143 25.32 -6.09 -1.44
CA ILE A 143 26.39 -5.45 -0.66
C ILE A 143 27.79 -5.65 -1.24
N SER A 144 27.99 -6.53 -2.22
CA SER A 144 29.33 -6.96 -2.69
C SER A 144 30.20 -5.81 -3.22
N ASN A 145 29.58 -4.74 -3.73
CA ASN A 145 30.29 -3.61 -4.34
C ASN A 145 30.00 -2.26 -3.65
N CYS A 146 29.46 -2.27 -2.42
CA CYS A 146 29.22 -1.04 -1.67
C CYS A 146 30.54 -0.33 -1.33
N ALA A 147 30.66 0.94 -1.70
CA ALA A 147 31.89 1.71 -1.50
C ALA A 147 31.93 2.47 -0.17
N ASN A 148 30.77 2.75 0.42
CA ASN A 148 30.66 3.59 1.61
C ASN A 148 29.42 3.24 2.47
N GLU A 149 29.35 3.86 3.64
CA GLU A 149 28.33 3.61 4.67
C GLU A 149 26.90 3.87 4.21
N GLU A 150 26.67 4.94 3.44
CA GLU A 150 25.35 5.30 2.93
C GLU A 150 24.87 4.33 1.85
N GLU A 151 25.81 3.81 1.04
CA GLU A 151 25.53 2.78 0.05
C GLU A 151 25.13 1.46 0.72
N TYR A 152 25.83 1.04 1.78
CA TYR A 152 25.42 -0.11 2.61
C TYR A 152 24.01 0.08 3.17
N ASN A 153 23.71 1.23 3.79
CA ASN A 153 22.38 1.49 4.33
C ASN A 153 21.30 1.39 3.24
N SER A 154 21.55 2.01 2.08
CA SER A 154 20.62 2.02 0.95
C SER A 154 20.37 0.63 0.38
N GLN A 155 21.40 -0.20 0.22
CA GLN A 155 21.26 -1.55 -0.32
C GLN A 155 20.55 -2.49 0.67
N ILE A 156 20.81 -2.36 1.97
CA ILE A 156 20.09 -3.14 3.00
C ILE A 156 18.62 -2.72 3.07
N ALA A 157 18.31 -1.42 2.97
CA ALA A 157 16.92 -0.95 2.91
C ALA A 157 16.15 -1.55 1.72
N LYS A 158 16.77 -1.55 0.53
CA LYS A 158 16.21 -2.19 -0.68
C LYS A 158 16.06 -3.71 -0.53
N PHE A 159 17.03 -4.38 0.11
CA PHE A 159 16.93 -5.81 0.40
C PHE A 159 15.69 -6.12 1.22
N PHE A 160 15.41 -5.34 2.28
CA PHE A 160 14.20 -5.51 3.07
C PHE A 160 12.93 -5.22 2.27
N ASP A 161 12.93 -4.22 1.40
CA ASP A 161 11.78 -3.91 0.54
C ASP A 161 11.42 -5.08 -0.40
N ILE A 162 12.43 -5.82 -0.88
CA ILE A 162 12.25 -6.99 -1.73
C ILE A 162 11.80 -8.22 -0.92
N THR A 163 12.30 -8.41 0.31
CA THR A 163 12.17 -9.69 1.06
C THR A 163 11.10 -9.69 2.15
N VAL A 164 10.80 -8.54 2.74
CA VAL A 164 9.90 -8.38 3.88
C VAL A 164 8.64 -7.62 3.49
N ASN A 165 7.47 -8.17 3.85
CA ASN A 165 6.20 -7.53 3.54
C ASN A 165 5.91 -6.36 4.50
N SER A 166 6.25 -5.16 4.05
CA SER A 166 6.07 -3.91 4.81
C SER A 166 4.62 -3.42 4.91
N HIS A 167 3.68 -4.09 4.26
CA HIS A 167 2.25 -3.75 4.29
C HIS A 167 1.49 -4.41 5.44
N LEU A 168 2.13 -5.32 6.17
CA LEU A 168 1.58 -5.99 7.34
C LEU A 168 2.33 -5.53 8.58
N PHE A 169 1.64 -5.35 9.71
CA PHE A 169 2.25 -5.01 11.00
C PHE A 169 3.37 -5.98 11.39
N ASP A 170 3.15 -7.29 11.20
CA ASP A 170 4.11 -8.32 11.58
C ASP A 170 5.39 -8.34 10.71
N TYR A 171 5.40 -7.63 9.58
CA TYR A 171 6.52 -7.65 8.62
C TYR A 171 6.99 -9.07 8.28
N LEU A 172 6.08 -10.00 8.04
CA LEU A 172 6.46 -11.38 7.68
C LEU A 172 7.21 -11.39 6.33
N PRO A 173 8.08 -12.39 6.09
CA PRO A 173 8.71 -12.55 4.78
C PRO A 173 7.64 -12.68 3.69
N TYR A 174 7.87 -12.07 2.53
CA TYR A 174 6.95 -12.21 1.39
C TYR A 174 6.76 -13.68 0.98
N HIS A 175 7.73 -14.55 1.28
CA HIS A 175 7.64 -16.00 1.06
C HIS A 175 6.40 -16.65 1.69
N TYR A 176 5.92 -16.10 2.81
CA TYR A 176 4.77 -16.62 3.55
C TYR A 176 3.46 -15.84 3.29
N HIS A 177 3.45 -15.04 2.22
CA HIS A 177 2.34 -14.22 1.79
C HIS A 177 1.84 -14.61 0.40
N ARG A 178 0.53 -14.53 0.19
CA ARG A 178 -0.16 -14.84 -1.08
C ARG A 178 0.33 -14.08 -2.32
N GLU A 179 1.07 -12.99 -2.13
CA GLU A 179 1.74 -12.29 -3.24
C GLU A 179 2.79 -13.15 -3.93
N ARG A 180 3.51 -14.02 -3.19
CA ARG A 180 4.44 -15.00 -3.76
C ARG A 180 3.79 -16.35 -4.00
N SER A 181 2.95 -16.84 -3.08
CA SER A 181 2.24 -18.13 -3.21
C SER A 181 1.11 -18.28 -2.20
N ALA A 182 0.02 -18.95 -2.58
CA ALA A 182 -1.07 -19.27 -1.65
C ALA A 182 -0.73 -20.44 -0.71
N ALA A 183 0.32 -21.22 -0.99
CA ALA A 183 0.69 -22.43 -0.24
C ALA A 183 0.90 -22.20 1.26
N PHE A 184 1.49 -21.06 1.62
CA PHE A 184 1.86 -20.72 2.99
C PHE A 184 0.80 -19.88 3.70
N GLU A 185 -0.26 -19.46 3.00
CA GLU A 185 -1.27 -18.57 3.54
C GLU A 185 -2.04 -19.21 4.70
N LYS A 186 -2.30 -20.52 4.60
CA LYS A 186 -3.01 -21.33 5.60
C LYS A 186 -2.21 -21.62 6.87
N LEU A 187 -0.90 -21.30 6.90
CA LEU A 187 -0.11 -21.47 8.12
C LEU A 187 -0.62 -20.50 9.20
N SER A 188 -0.73 -20.98 10.43
CA SER A 188 -1.02 -20.09 11.57
C SER A 188 0.07 -19.04 11.73
N ARG A 189 -0.28 -17.89 12.30
CA ARG A 189 0.64 -16.80 12.62
C ARG A 189 1.87 -17.32 13.38
N ASP A 190 1.67 -18.10 14.44
CA ASP A 190 2.75 -18.71 15.22
C ASP A 190 3.70 -19.58 14.39
N LYS A 191 3.14 -20.34 13.43
CA LYS A 191 3.94 -21.20 12.55
C LYS A 191 4.76 -20.38 11.57
N LYS A 192 4.21 -19.27 11.06
CA LYS A 192 4.95 -18.31 10.22
C LYS A 192 6.12 -17.71 11.02
N PHE A 193 5.92 -17.31 12.28
CA PHE A 193 7.01 -16.84 13.14
C PHE A 193 8.06 -17.93 13.46
N GLU A 194 7.63 -19.17 13.70
CA GLU A 194 8.54 -20.31 13.92
C GLU A 194 9.46 -20.50 12.71
N PHE A 195 8.90 -20.49 11.50
CA PHE A 195 9.66 -20.61 10.26
C PHE A 195 10.54 -19.38 10.02
N ALA A 196 10.01 -18.18 10.21
CA ALA A 196 10.78 -16.95 10.05
C ALA A 196 12.01 -16.94 10.97
N LYS A 197 11.86 -17.29 12.26
CA LYS A 197 13.00 -17.46 13.18
C LYS A 197 13.98 -18.53 12.73
N ARG A 198 13.48 -19.72 12.34
CA ARG A 198 14.34 -20.85 11.98
C ARG A 198 15.18 -20.58 10.73
N TYR A 199 14.57 -19.95 9.72
CA TYR A 199 15.16 -19.76 8.39
C TYR A 199 15.60 -18.30 8.12
N HIS A 200 15.73 -17.46 9.16
CA HIS A 200 16.38 -16.15 9.02
C HIS A 200 17.40 -15.90 10.14
N ARG A 201 17.75 -16.91 10.94
CA ARG A 201 18.67 -16.72 12.08
C ARG A 201 20.04 -16.21 11.62
N TRP A 202 20.62 -16.82 10.59
CA TRP A 202 21.92 -16.37 10.06
C TRP A 202 21.81 -14.98 9.43
N LEU A 203 20.74 -14.75 8.65
CA LEU A 203 20.45 -13.45 8.05
C LEU A 203 20.33 -12.35 9.09
N TYR A 204 19.62 -12.58 10.19
CA TYR A 204 19.49 -11.64 11.30
C TYR A 204 20.87 -11.23 11.83
N THR A 205 21.68 -12.21 12.22
CA THR A 205 23.01 -11.98 12.80
C THR A 205 23.90 -11.19 11.82
N HIS A 206 23.86 -11.55 10.54
CA HIS A 206 24.65 -10.88 9.52
C HIS A 206 24.15 -9.46 9.19
N LEU A 207 22.84 -9.27 9.04
CA LEU A 207 22.24 -7.96 8.82
C LEU A 207 22.52 -7.03 10.00
N ARG A 208 22.39 -7.51 11.23
CA ARG A 208 22.75 -6.72 12.42
C ARG A 208 24.21 -6.28 12.36
N TYR A 209 25.14 -7.22 12.11
CA TYR A 209 26.56 -6.90 11.94
C TYR A 209 26.78 -5.83 10.85
N LEU A 210 26.18 -5.99 9.66
CA LEU A 210 26.33 -5.01 8.59
C LEU A 210 25.77 -3.64 9.00
N ILE A 211 24.61 -3.60 9.64
CA ILE A 211 23.97 -2.36 10.09
C ILE A 211 24.85 -1.67 11.13
N THR A 212 25.35 -2.37 12.14
CA THR A 212 26.13 -1.77 13.21
C THR A 212 27.56 -1.43 12.81
N GLU A 213 28.18 -2.17 11.89
CA GLU A 213 29.61 -2.00 11.55
C GLU A 213 29.87 -1.30 10.21
N LYS A 214 28.92 -1.36 9.27
CA LYS A 214 29.13 -0.89 7.88
C LYS A 214 28.27 0.30 7.48
N THR A 215 27.29 0.70 8.29
CA THR A 215 26.46 1.90 8.04
C THR A 215 26.91 3.06 8.94
N PRO A 216 26.31 4.27 8.81
CA PRO A 216 26.64 5.39 9.67
C PRO A 216 26.39 5.14 11.17
N LEU A 217 25.63 4.08 11.51
CA LEU A 217 25.36 3.70 12.89
C LEU A 217 26.61 3.27 13.67
N LYS A 218 27.69 2.83 12.99
CA LYS A 218 28.95 2.45 13.64
C LYS A 218 29.61 3.54 14.48
N ASN A 219 29.21 4.79 14.24
CA ASN A 219 29.74 5.97 14.94
C ASN A 219 28.98 6.28 16.24
N PHE A 220 27.96 5.49 16.59
CA PHE A 220 27.17 5.64 17.83
C PHE A 220 27.75 4.77 18.95
N SER A 221 27.41 5.11 20.20
CA SER A 221 27.81 4.30 21.35
C SER A 221 27.10 2.94 21.37
N GLU A 222 27.72 1.95 22.01
CA GLU A 222 27.12 0.62 22.19
C GLU A 222 25.76 0.71 22.91
N ASP A 223 25.65 1.53 23.96
CA ASP A 223 24.40 1.77 24.68
C ASP A 223 23.28 2.27 23.74
N TYR A 224 23.60 3.19 22.83
CA TYR A 224 22.65 3.69 21.84
C TYR A 224 22.22 2.57 20.88
N VAL A 225 23.17 1.80 20.36
CA VAL A 225 22.91 0.70 19.43
C VAL A 225 22.02 -0.36 20.08
N GLN A 226 22.28 -0.73 21.33
CA GLN A 226 21.48 -1.70 22.07
C GLN A 226 20.05 -1.21 22.31
N LEU A 227 19.86 0.06 22.68
CA LEU A 227 18.52 0.61 22.91
C LEU A 227 17.72 0.79 21.60
N TRP A 228 18.39 1.18 20.52
CA TRP A 228 17.72 1.46 19.24
C TRP A 228 17.48 0.21 18.40
N VAL A 229 18.53 -0.60 18.22
CA VAL A 229 18.55 -1.76 17.33
C VAL A 229 18.27 -3.06 18.08
N GLY A 230 18.76 -3.19 19.33
CA GLY A 230 18.63 -4.41 20.12
C GLY A 230 19.67 -5.47 19.76
N ASN A 231 19.58 -6.63 20.43
CA ASN A 231 20.37 -7.81 20.12
C ASN A 231 19.63 -9.11 20.51
N ALA A 232 18.84 -9.67 19.60
CA ALA A 232 18.14 -10.94 19.80
C ALA A 232 19.05 -12.17 20.03
N ASP A 233 20.32 -12.13 19.64
CA ASP A 233 21.26 -13.24 19.91
C ASP A 233 21.77 -13.20 21.36
N GLU A 234 21.70 -12.04 22.01
CA GLU A 234 22.06 -11.83 23.42
C GLU A 234 20.84 -11.55 24.32
N ASN A 235 19.63 -11.66 23.78
CA ASN A 235 18.36 -11.36 24.45
C ASN A 235 18.22 -9.91 24.97
N ILE A 236 18.80 -8.95 24.26
CA ILE A 236 18.66 -7.52 24.56
C ILE A 236 17.55 -6.94 23.70
N ASP A 237 16.45 -6.48 24.32
CA ASP A 237 15.33 -5.87 23.60
C ASP A 237 15.57 -4.39 23.29
N ALA A 238 15.30 -3.99 22.03
CA ALA A 238 15.24 -2.59 21.66
C ALA A 238 13.97 -1.94 22.20
N ILE A 239 14.01 -0.64 22.43
CA ILE A 239 12.84 0.16 22.81
C ILE A 239 11.75 -0.02 21.73
N GLY A 240 10.54 -0.38 22.14
CA GLY A 240 9.40 -0.59 21.25
C GLY A 240 9.43 -1.91 20.48
N VAL A 241 10.28 -2.87 20.85
CA VAL A 241 10.19 -4.28 20.42
C VAL A 241 9.48 -5.07 21.52
N SER A 242 8.42 -5.78 21.16
CA SER A 242 7.65 -6.64 22.07
C SER A 242 7.12 -7.87 21.33
N GLY A 243 6.72 -8.90 22.06
CA GLY A 243 6.13 -10.12 21.52
C GLY A 243 5.72 -11.08 22.62
N GLU A 244 4.65 -11.86 22.38
CA GLU A 244 4.12 -12.81 23.37
C GLU A 244 5.00 -14.07 23.47
N THR A 245 5.75 -14.36 22.41
CA THR A 245 6.61 -15.54 22.31
C THR A 245 8.05 -15.18 21.96
N GLU A 246 8.99 -16.11 22.18
CA GLU A 246 10.39 -15.96 21.78
C GLU A 246 10.54 -15.84 20.25
N GLN A 247 9.65 -16.48 19.49
CA GLN A 247 9.61 -16.45 18.02
C GLN A 247 9.20 -15.07 17.53
N GLU A 248 8.16 -14.49 18.13
CA GLU A 248 7.72 -13.12 17.84
C GLU A 248 8.79 -12.10 18.22
N ARG A 249 9.32 -12.16 19.44
CA ARG A 249 10.38 -11.24 19.89
C ARG A 249 11.57 -11.26 18.95
N PHE A 250 12.06 -12.44 18.56
CA PHE A 250 13.13 -12.56 17.57
C PHE A 250 12.77 -11.88 16.24
N TRP A 251 11.57 -12.14 15.72
CA TRP A 251 11.17 -11.57 14.44
C TRP A 251 10.97 -10.05 14.50
N PHE A 252 10.45 -9.52 15.60
CA PHE A 252 10.31 -8.08 15.76
C PHE A 252 11.66 -7.37 15.93
N HIS A 253 12.71 -8.06 16.38
CA HIS A 253 14.10 -7.59 16.24
C HIS A 253 14.55 -7.57 14.78
N TYR A 254 14.22 -8.58 13.98
CA TYR A 254 14.49 -8.57 12.54
C TYR A 254 13.76 -7.41 11.84
N ALA A 255 12.49 -7.18 12.18
CA ALA A 255 11.70 -6.03 11.74
C ALA A 255 12.34 -4.70 12.15
N ARG A 256 12.91 -4.61 13.36
CA ARG A 256 13.63 -3.41 13.81
C ARG A 256 14.85 -3.12 12.92
N LEU A 257 15.60 -4.14 12.47
CA LEU A 257 16.71 -3.93 11.54
C LEU A 257 16.26 -3.20 10.26
N ARG A 258 15.09 -3.58 9.72
CA ARG A 258 14.46 -2.87 8.60
C ARG A 258 14.15 -1.43 8.96
N ASP A 259 13.46 -1.21 10.08
CA ASP A 259 13.01 0.13 10.47
C ASP A 259 14.18 1.11 10.61
N VAL A 260 15.29 0.66 11.19
CA VAL A 260 16.52 1.45 11.37
C VAL A 260 17.07 1.96 10.03
N VAL A 261 17.26 1.06 9.05
CA VAL A 261 17.87 1.43 7.77
C VAL A 261 16.92 2.20 6.87
N VAL A 262 15.61 1.89 6.93
CA VAL A 262 14.58 2.55 6.12
C VAL A 262 14.36 3.99 6.57
N LEU A 263 14.31 4.26 7.88
CA LEU A 263 14.21 5.64 8.39
C LEU A 263 15.39 6.51 7.96
N LYS A 264 16.60 5.94 7.98
CA LYS A 264 17.81 6.61 7.47
C LYS A 264 17.76 6.81 5.96
N TYR A 265 17.35 5.80 5.20
CA TYR A 265 17.24 5.84 3.74
C TYR A 265 16.26 6.92 3.25
N GLU A 266 15.13 7.09 3.95
CA GLU A 266 14.09 8.08 3.63
C GLU A 266 14.38 9.49 4.19
N GLY A 267 15.51 9.67 4.86
CA GLY A 267 16.01 10.98 5.30
C GLY A 267 15.55 11.44 6.69
N PHE A 268 14.85 10.62 7.48
CA PHE A 268 14.50 10.95 8.87
C PHE A 268 15.71 10.85 9.82
N GLY A 269 16.66 9.98 9.47
CA GLY A 269 17.86 9.72 10.26
C GLY A 269 17.58 8.86 11.50
N TYR A 270 18.48 8.94 12.49
CA TYR A 270 18.38 8.19 13.74
C TYR A 270 17.86 9.09 14.86
N PRO A 271 16.94 8.63 15.73
CA PRO A 271 16.33 9.47 16.76
C PRO A 271 17.30 9.84 17.91
N GLU A 272 16.99 10.90 18.64
CA GLU A 272 17.51 11.08 20.00
C GLU A 272 16.80 10.11 20.95
N ILE A 273 17.55 9.47 21.85
CA ILE A 273 16.98 8.54 22.84
C ILE A 273 16.96 9.20 24.21
N LEU A 274 15.78 9.25 24.82
CA LEU A 274 15.54 9.70 26.19
C LEU A 274 14.88 8.58 26.98
N LEU A 275 15.36 8.32 28.19
CA LEU A 275 14.84 7.23 29.02
C LEU A 275 14.04 7.76 30.20
N GLU A 276 12.99 7.03 30.55
CA GLU A 276 12.19 7.22 31.77
C GLU A 276 11.71 8.67 31.94
N ILE A 277 11.21 9.27 30.85
CA ILE A 277 10.68 10.63 30.91
C ILE A 277 9.41 10.66 31.76
N GLU A 278 9.28 11.70 32.57
CA GLU A 278 8.08 11.96 33.36
C GLU A 278 7.02 12.48 32.38
N PRO A 279 5.86 11.81 32.22
CA PRO A 279 4.85 12.23 31.25
C PRO A 279 4.40 13.69 31.42
N GLU A 280 4.41 14.23 32.64
CA GLU A 280 4.08 15.62 32.96
C GLU A 280 4.95 16.64 32.21
N ASP A 281 6.20 16.33 31.88
CA ASP A 281 7.07 17.24 31.11
C ASP A 281 6.61 17.39 29.65
N LEU A 282 5.77 16.47 29.16
CA LEU A 282 5.08 16.58 27.88
C LEU A 282 3.69 17.23 27.99
N LYS A 283 3.38 17.83 29.16
CA LYS A 283 2.12 18.55 29.44
C LYS A 283 0.89 17.66 29.20
N ILE A 284 0.96 16.37 29.51
CA ILE A 284 -0.11 15.39 29.22
C ILE A 284 -1.44 15.69 29.94
N THR A 285 -1.41 16.44 31.05
CA THR A 285 -2.59 16.89 31.78
C THR A 285 -3.32 18.00 31.02
N GLU A 286 -2.60 18.85 30.31
CA GLU A 286 -3.14 19.93 29.48
C GLU A 286 -3.48 19.47 28.06
N ARG A 287 -2.65 18.59 27.49
CA ARG A 287 -2.73 18.15 26.09
C ARG A 287 -3.41 16.80 25.91
N THR A 288 -4.05 16.62 24.77
CA THR A 288 -4.65 15.34 24.36
C THR A 288 -3.58 14.47 23.71
N ASN A 289 -3.37 13.27 24.23
CA ASN A 289 -2.46 12.30 23.65
C ASN A 289 -3.13 11.46 22.56
N VAL A 290 -2.62 11.55 21.34
CA VAL A 290 -3.02 10.74 20.18
C VAL A 290 -1.83 9.89 19.75
N ALA A 291 -2.06 8.62 19.43
CA ALA A 291 -1.01 7.74 18.93
C ALA A 291 -1.38 7.09 17.60
N ILE A 292 -0.36 6.92 16.77
CA ILE A 292 -0.38 6.09 15.58
C ILE A 292 0.27 4.76 15.97
N ILE A 293 -0.47 3.65 15.85
CA ILE A 293 -0.03 2.31 16.26
C ILE A 293 0.47 1.52 15.07
N TYR A 294 1.74 1.75 14.72
CA TYR A 294 2.41 1.26 13.52
C TYR A 294 3.88 0.94 13.86
N PRO A 295 4.56 0.06 13.10
CA PRO A 295 5.99 -0.10 13.23
C PRO A 295 6.73 1.19 12.84
N TYR A 296 7.92 1.42 13.41
CA TYR A 296 8.61 2.71 13.31
C TYR A 296 9.08 3.05 11.89
N GLY A 297 9.41 2.05 11.09
CA GLY A 297 9.87 2.23 9.71
C GLY A 297 8.77 2.18 8.65
N ASN A 298 7.49 2.34 9.03
CA ASN A 298 6.45 2.67 8.07
C ASN A 298 6.51 4.16 7.74
N THR A 299 7.34 4.54 6.77
CA THR A 299 7.81 5.92 6.52
C THR A 299 6.72 6.92 6.15
N THR A 300 5.54 6.44 5.78
CA THR A 300 4.35 7.29 5.66
C THR A 300 4.00 7.95 7.00
N VAL A 301 4.19 7.23 8.11
CA VAL A 301 3.76 7.64 9.46
C VAL A 301 4.67 8.69 10.09
N PRO A 302 6.02 8.59 10.05
CA PRO A 302 6.91 9.65 10.51
C PRO A 302 6.62 11.04 9.92
N VAL A 303 6.11 11.13 8.69
CA VAL A 303 5.66 12.42 8.11
C VAL A 303 4.53 13.07 8.91
N ALA A 304 3.62 12.26 9.46
CA ALA A 304 2.60 12.81 10.36
C ALA A 304 3.21 13.32 11.66
N LEU A 305 4.23 12.64 12.18
CA LEU A 305 4.89 13.05 13.41
C LEU A 305 5.59 14.40 13.27
N GLU A 306 6.05 14.78 12.08
CA GLU A 306 6.60 16.13 11.81
C GLU A 306 5.58 17.24 12.12
N GLN A 307 4.27 16.94 12.15
CA GLN A 307 3.22 17.88 12.54
C GLN A 307 3.02 17.98 14.05
N GLY A 308 3.63 17.10 14.85
CA GLY A 308 3.59 17.08 16.31
C GLY A 308 3.85 18.45 16.96
N PRO A 309 4.91 19.19 16.58
CA PRO A 309 5.18 20.52 17.12
C PRO A 309 4.05 21.53 16.87
N ALA A 310 3.45 21.50 15.67
CA ALA A 310 2.35 22.40 15.31
C ALA A 310 1.06 22.02 16.05
N LEU A 311 0.75 20.73 16.14
CA LEU A 311 -0.40 20.18 16.88
C LEU A 311 -0.31 20.49 18.38
N ALA A 312 0.88 20.36 18.97
CA ALA A 312 1.13 20.68 20.36
C ALA A 312 0.89 22.18 20.66
N LYS A 313 1.41 23.06 19.80
CA LYS A 313 1.29 24.53 19.97
C LYS A 313 -0.09 25.08 19.66
N LYS A 314 -0.73 24.61 18.58
CA LYS A 314 -1.97 25.20 18.05
C LYS A 314 -3.24 24.52 18.57
N SER A 315 -3.15 23.23 18.89
CA SER A 315 -4.33 22.39 19.15
C SER A 315 -4.25 21.64 20.48
N ASN A 316 -3.16 21.80 21.25
CA ASN A 316 -2.90 21.07 22.49
C ASN A 316 -2.99 19.54 22.31
N ILE A 317 -2.39 19.03 21.24
CA ILE A 317 -2.34 17.60 20.93
C ILE A 317 -0.90 17.12 20.96
N ASN A 318 -0.61 16.08 21.73
CA ASN A 318 0.63 15.32 21.61
C ASN A 318 0.39 14.18 20.60
N LEU A 319 1.27 14.05 19.62
CA LEU A 319 1.21 12.99 18.61
C LEU A 319 2.41 12.05 18.77
N PHE A 320 2.12 10.77 18.98
CA PHE A 320 3.12 9.72 19.16
C PHE A 320 2.99 8.65 18.08
N LEU A 321 4.09 7.98 17.77
CA LEU A 321 4.11 6.69 17.10
C LEU A 321 4.59 5.65 18.11
N SER A 322 3.90 4.52 18.20
CA SER A 322 4.30 3.37 19.01
C SER A 322 3.87 2.08 18.31
N ALA A 323 4.63 1.00 18.43
CA ALA A 323 4.26 -0.26 17.79
C ALA A 323 3.29 -1.08 18.66
N PHE A 324 3.45 -1.07 19.99
CA PHE A 324 2.79 -2.02 20.90
C PHE A 324 2.09 -1.29 22.06
N PRO A 325 0.80 -0.95 21.93
CA PRO A 325 0.04 -0.38 23.04
C PRO A 325 -0.33 -1.46 24.05
N ILE A 326 -0.54 -1.04 25.30
CA ILE A 326 -0.82 -1.93 26.44
C ILE A 326 -2.24 -1.66 26.95
N PRO A 327 -3.12 -2.66 26.93
CA PRO A 327 -4.43 -2.61 27.59
C PRO A 327 -4.31 -2.33 29.09
N ASP A 328 -5.16 -1.44 29.60
CA ASP A 328 -5.26 -1.16 31.05
C ASP A 328 -6.71 -0.75 31.42
N THR A 329 -6.96 -0.41 32.68
CA THR A 329 -8.25 0.05 33.19
C THR A 329 -8.11 1.33 34.01
N LYS A 330 -8.98 2.30 33.77
CA LYS A 330 -9.09 3.53 34.58
C LYS A 330 -10.55 3.82 34.89
N ASN A 331 -10.86 3.99 36.18
CA ASN A 331 -12.23 4.26 36.66
C ASN A 331 -13.27 3.24 36.12
N GLY A 332 -12.88 1.96 36.00
CA GLY A 332 -13.72 0.89 35.44
C GLY A 332 -13.83 0.86 33.91
N ASN A 333 -13.26 1.85 33.20
CA ASN A 333 -13.20 1.86 31.74
C ASN A 333 -11.93 1.17 31.24
N LYS A 334 -12.05 0.35 30.20
CA LYS A 334 -10.90 -0.16 29.45
C LYS A 334 -10.22 1.00 28.73
N ILE A 335 -8.90 1.06 28.81
CA ILE A 335 -8.08 2.09 28.18
C ILE A 335 -6.87 1.46 27.49
N LEU A 336 -6.18 2.24 26.67
CA LEU A 336 -4.90 1.87 26.09
C LEU A 336 -3.83 2.85 26.53
N THR A 337 -2.66 2.30 26.80
CA THR A 337 -1.47 3.04 27.23
C THR A 337 -0.27 2.71 26.36
N ILE A 338 0.77 3.52 26.41
CA ILE A 338 2.08 3.24 25.79
C ILE A 338 3.20 3.43 26.82
N LYS A 339 4.26 2.63 26.72
CA LYS A 339 5.48 2.76 27.56
C LYS A 339 6.62 3.44 26.82
N ASP A 340 6.49 3.57 25.51
CA ASP A 340 7.46 4.22 24.66
C ASP A 340 6.78 4.85 23.43
N GLY A 341 7.48 5.80 22.81
CA GLY A 341 7.04 6.36 21.55
C GLY A 341 8.09 7.18 20.84
N LEU A 342 7.96 7.23 19.51
CA LEU A 342 8.68 8.13 18.61
C LEU A 342 7.82 9.37 18.35
N PHE A 343 8.39 10.57 18.48
CA PHE A 343 7.66 11.83 18.29
C PHE A 343 8.60 13.01 18.00
N TYR A 344 8.01 14.14 17.60
CA TYR A 344 8.69 15.43 17.45
C TYR A 344 8.15 16.41 18.50
N PRO A 345 8.91 16.68 19.57
CA PRO A 345 8.52 17.69 20.54
C PRO A 345 8.58 19.09 19.91
N CYS A 346 7.78 20.02 20.43
CA CYS A 346 7.97 21.42 20.06
C CYS A 346 9.27 21.97 20.65
N GLU A 347 9.82 23.04 20.07
CA GLU A 347 11.14 23.58 20.43
C GLU A 347 11.33 23.83 21.95
N GLU A 348 10.30 24.32 22.62
CA GLU A 348 10.31 24.53 24.08
C GLU A 348 10.42 23.21 24.84
N ASP A 349 9.55 22.25 24.51
CA ASP A 349 9.52 20.95 25.17
C ASP A 349 10.83 20.18 24.90
N LEU A 350 11.36 20.23 23.67
CA LEU A 350 12.65 19.59 23.32
C LEU A 350 13.81 20.18 24.13
N ARG A 351 13.85 21.51 24.31
CA ARG A 351 14.87 22.16 25.15
C ARG A 351 14.77 21.67 26.60
N THR A 352 13.56 21.67 27.17
CA THR A 352 13.33 21.19 28.54
C THR A 352 13.74 19.73 28.70
N LEU A 353 13.39 18.87 27.74
CA LEU A 353 13.76 17.46 27.75
C LEU A 353 15.29 17.28 27.72
N ARG A 354 16.00 18.01 26.85
CA ARG A 354 17.48 17.95 26.77
C ARG A 354 18.18 18.51 28.00
N GLU A 355 17.57 19.45 28.71
CA GLU A 355 18.11 20.00 29.96
C GLU A 355 17.91 19.04 31.14
N LYS A 356 16.79 18.31 31.17
CA LYS A 356 16.38 17.46 32.31
C LYS A 356 16.87 16.02 32.19
N TYR A 357 16.96 15.47 30.98
CA TYR A 357 17.23 14.05 30.73
C TYR A 357 18.56 13.85 30.00
N HIS A 358 19.23 12.73 30.30
CA HIS A 358 20.39 12.31 29.54
C HIS A 358 19.96 11.90 28.13
N CYS A 359 20.52 12.56 27.12
CA CYS A 359 20.23 12.31 25.72
C CYS A 359 21.34 11.49 25.06
N LEU A 360 20.97 10.36 24.47
CA LEU A 360 21.85 9.56 23.63
C LEU A 360 21.60 9.88 22.14
N GLY A 361 22.68 10.03 21.39
CA GLY A 361 22.62 10.41 19.98
C GLY A 361 22.27 11.89 19.77
N LYS A 362 22.09 12.27 18.49
CA LYS A 362 21.62 13.60 18.06
C LYS A 362 20.81 13.42 16.78
N ASN A 363 19.71 14.15 16.66
CA ASN A 363 18.91 14.21 15.45
C ASN A 363 18.71 15.67 15.03
N GLU A 364 19.07 16.00 13.79
CA GLU A 364 19.02 17.39 13.28
C GLU A 364 17.59 17.93 13.22
N THR A 365 16.60 17.05 13.02
CA THR A 365 15.18 17.41 12.93
C THR A 365 14.46 17.41 14.29
N GLY A 366 15.14 16.98 15.36
CA GLY A 366 14.56 16.88 16.71
C GLY A 366 13.65 15.68 16.92
N MET A 367 13.78 14.62 16.10
CA MET A 367 13.07 13.36 16.30
C MET A 367 13.55 12.66 17.57
N VAL A 368 12.62 12.29 18.46
CA VAL A 368 12.91 11.67 19.75
C VAL A 368 12.21 10.31 19.85
N LEU A 369 12.95 9.29 20.29
CA LEU A 369 12.42 8.05 20.82
C LEU A 369 12.54 8.10 22.34
N ALA A 370 11.44 7.94 23.07
CA ALA A 370 11.47 7.95 24.52
C ALA A 370 10.80 6.75 25.16
N THR A 371 11.26 6.36 26.35
CA THR A 371 10.49 5.54 27.29
C THR A 371 9.90 6.43 28.38
N PHE A 372 8.72 6.05 28.89
CA PHE A 372 8.02 6.79 29.94
C PHE A 372 8.18 6.07 31.27
N LYS A 373 8.37 6.82 32.35
CA LYS A 373 8.46 6.27 33.70
C LYS A 373 7.14 5.61 34.13
N GLU A 374 6.03 6.23 33.78
CA GLU A 374 4.68 5.69 33.93
C GLU A 374 4.00 5.59 32.56
N PRO A 375 3.19 4.55 32.28
CA PRO A 375 2.51 4.40 31.00
C PRO A 375 1.60 5.59 30.67
N LEU A 376 1.70 6.10 29.44
CA LEU A 376 0.95 7.24 28.96
C LEU A 376 -0.40 6.79 28.39
N ILE A 377 -1.51 7.35 28.90
CA ILE A 377 -2.87 7.05 28.42
C ILE A 377 -3.13 7.69 27.06
N LEU A 378 -3.60 6.86 26.12
CA LEU A 378 -4.02 7.27 24.79
C LEU A 378 -5.49 7.73 24.80
N HIS A 379 -5.75 8.86 24.14
CA HIS A 379 -7.10 9.43 24.02
C HIS A 379 -7.68 9.32 22.61
N GLY A 380 -6.85 9.00 21.62
CA GLY A 380 -7.24 8.76 20.23
C GLY A 380 -6.19 7.91 19.53
N ILE A 381 -6.62 7.03 18.63
CA ILE A 381 -5.77 6.03 18.00
C ILE A 381 -5.96 5.96 16.47
N PHE A 382 -4.85 6.09 15.73
CA PHE A 382 -4.75 5.63 14.34
C PHE A 382 -4.12 4.23 14.37
N PHE A 383 -4.87 3.19 14.01
CA PHE A 383 -4.46 1.80 14.24
C PHE A 383 -4.08 1.06 12.96
N HIS A 384 -3.00 0.27 12.97
CA HIS A 384 -2.64 -0.57 11.82
C HIS A 384 -3.64 -1.72 11.66
N PHE A 385 -4.24 -1.84 10.48
CA PHE A 385 -5.35 -2.77 10.19
C PHE A 385 -4.98 -4.26 10.38
N THR A 386 -3.71 -4.66 10.22
CA THR A 386 -3.27 -6.04 10.51
C THR A 386 -2.61 -6.23 11.88
N HIS A 387 -2.68 -5.26 12.79
CA HIS A 387 -2.07 -5.40 14.11
C HIS A 387 -2.77 -6.51 14.92
N PRO A 388 -2.06 -7.34 15.72
CA PRO A 388 -2.66 -8.44 16.48
C PRO A 388 -3.84 -8.05 17.38
N LEU A 389 -3.83 -6.87 18.00
CA LEU A 389 -4.95 -6.34 18.80
C LEU A 389 -6.13 -5.78 17.97
N ARG A 390 -6.06 -5.74 16.63
CA ARG A 390 -7.10 -5.18 15.77
C ARG A 390 -8.51 -5.75 16.04
N PRO A 391 -8.69 -7.07 16.27
CA PRO A 391 -10.01 -7.64 16.57
C PRO A 391 -10.71 -7.07 17.81
N GLU A 392 -9.95 -6.48 18.74
CA GLU A 392 -10.43 -6.08 20.07
C GLU A 392 -10.46 -4.56 20.26
N ILE A 393 -9.78 -3.81 19.40
CA ILE A 393 -9.50 -2.37 19.56
C ILE A 393 -10.76 -1.52 19.73
N ASP A 394 -11.83 -1.79 18.98
CA ASP A 394 -13.08 -1.03 19.04
C ASP A 394 -13.76 -1.17 20.44
N HIS A 395 -13.55 -2.29 21.15
CA HIS A 395 -14.11 -2.52 22.50
C HIS A 395 -13.44 -1.69 23.60
N PHE A 396 -12.30 -1.04 23.31
CA PHE A 396 -11.72 -0.05 24.20
C PHE A 396 -12.49 1.28 24.19
N ARG A 397 -13.44 1.45 23.26
CA ARG A 397 -14.32 2.63 23.16
C ARG A 397 -13.55 3.95 23.11
N VAL A 398 -12.29 3.91 22.68
CA VAL A 398 -11.46 5.07 22.36
C VAL A 398 -11.80 5.54 20.95
N PRO A 399 -11.77 6.85 20.65
CA PRO A 399 -11.87 7.34 19.29
C PRO A 399 -10.80 6.70 18.39
N ILE A 400 -11.25 5.99 17.36
CA ILE A 400 -10.42 5.42 16.31
C ILE A 400 -10.73 6.13 15.00
N ILE A 401 -9.70 6.40 14.21
CA ILE A 401 -9.87 7.08 12.91
C ILE A 401 -10.49 6.18 11.84
N GLN A 402 -10.34 4.86 11.96
CA GLN A 402 -10.94 3.85 11.09
C GLN A 402 -11.54 2.72 11.95
N PRO A 403 -12.81 2.83 12.37
CA PRO A 403 -13.54 1.73 13.02
C PRO A 403 -13.58 0.48 12.14
N LEU A 404 -13.68 -0.71 12.74
CA LEU A 404 -13.60 -1.98 12.01
C LEU A 404 -14.65 -2.13 10.91
N ILE A 405 -15.89 -1.70 11.17
CA ILE A 405 -16.97 -1.83 10.19
C ILE A 405 -16.66 -0.99 8.94
N TRP A 406 -16.11 0.20 9.13
CA TRP A 406 -15.73 1.04 7.99
C TRP A 406 -14.47 0.52 7.29
N GLU A 407 -13.44 0.12 8.04
CA GLU A 407 -12.27 -0.54 7.47
C GLU A 407 -12.69 -1.74 6.60
N ALA A 408 -13.55 -2.61 7.14
CA ALA A 408 -14.11 -3.75 6.43
C ALA A 408 -14.77 -3.33 5.11
N ALA A 409 -15.64 -2.32 5.13
CA ALA A 409 -16.30 -1.83 3.92
C ALA A 409 -15.32 -1.30 2.86
N THR A 410 -14.20 -0.68 3.25
CA THR A 410 -13.20 -0.21 2.26
C THR A 410 -12.51 -1.36 1.51
N HIS A 411 -12.48 -2.58 2.08
CA HIS A 411 -11.95 -3.76 1.40
C HIS A 411 -12.96 -4.43 0.47
N LEU A 412 -14.28 -4.18 0.59
CA LEU A 412 -15.31 -4.88 -0.18
C LEU A 412 -15.62 -4.20 -1.53
N LYS A 413 -14.66 -4.26 -2.47
CA LYS A 413 -14.79 -3.65 -3.81
C LYS A 413 -15.96 -4.20 -4.64
N CYS A 414 -16.37 -5.46 -4.43
CA CYS A 414 -17.54 -6.04 -5.09
C CYS A 414 -18.85 -5.36 -4.65
N GLU A 415 -18.87 -4.80 -3.44
CA GLU A 415 -20.06 -4.19 -2.80
C GLU A 415 -20.17 -2.69 -3.02
N LEU A 416 -19.09 -2.03 -3.48
CA LEU A 416 -19.08 -0.59 -3.74
C LEU A 416 -20.30 -0.09 -4.55
N PRO A 417 -20.75 -0.76 -5.64
CA PRO A 417 -21.96 -0.31 -6.36
C PRO A 417 -23.20 -0.21 -5.47
N GLN A 418 -23.40 -1.15 -4.54
CA GLN A 418 -24.55 -1.12 -3.63
C GLN A 418 -24.40 -0.05 -2.56
N MET A 419 -23.17 0.20 -2.08
CA MET A 419 -22.91 1.25 -1.11
C MET A 419 -23.18 2.66 -1.66
N LEU A 420 -23.04 2.84 -2.97
CA LEU A 420 -23.25 4.13 -3.66
C LEU A 420 -24.67 4.34 -4.18
N LYS A 421 -25.52 3.32 -4.14
CA LYS A 421 -26.85 3.37 -4.75
C LYS A 421 -27.70 4.49 -4.16
N GLY A 422 -28.13 5.42 -5.03
CA GLY A 422 -28.95 6.57 -4.66
C GLY A 422 -28.15 7.77 -4.14
N SER A 423 -26.83 7.77 -4.31
CA SER A 423 -25.95 8.91 -4.01
C SER A 423 -25.91 9.94 -5.14
N GLY A 424 -26.33 9.58 -6.34
CA GLY A 424 -26.07 10.35 -7.55
C GLY A 424 -24.59 10.29 -7.97
N VAL A 425 -23.85 9.28 -7.52
CA VAL A 425 -22.44 9.01 -7.87
C VAL A 425 -22.35 7.57 -8.35
N LYS A 426 -21.96 7.38 -9.61
CA LYS A 426 -21.81 6.04 -10.19
C LYS A 426 -20.41 5.48 -9.92
N CYS A 427 -20.28 4.16 -9.96
CA CYS A 427 -19.01 3.47 -10.16
C CYS A 427 -18.92 2.94 -11.61
N PRO A 428 -17.72 2.57 -12.10
CA PRO A 428 -17.62 1.89 -13.39
C PRO A 428 -18.39 0.57 -13.37
N GLU A 429 -19.01 0.21 -14.50
CA GLU A 429 -19.78 -1.03 -14.57
C GLU A 429 -18.92 -2.25 -14.30
N GLN A 430 -19.41 -3.17 -13.46
CA GLN A 430 -18.65 -4.33 -13.02
C GLN A 430 -19.51 -5.60 -12.93
N GLU A 431 -18.84 -6.72 -13.12
CA GLU A 431 -19.28 -8.06 -12.78
C GLU A 431 -18.37 -8.58 -11.67
N ASN A 432 -18.96 -9.26 -10.68
CA ASN A 432 -18.21 -9.85 -9.59
C ASN A 432 -18.08 -11.38 -9.80
N TRP A 433 -16.97 -11.94 -9.33
CA TRP A 433 -16.74 -13.38 -9.21
C TRP A 433 -16.23 -13.68 -7.81
N TYR A 434 -17.00 -14.46 -7.06
CA TYR A 434 -16.72 -14.73 -5.65
C TYR A 434 -15.92 -16.04 -5.47
N MET A 435 -15.19 -16.16 -4.37
CA MET A 435 -14.51 -17.43 -4.02
C MET A 435 -15.47 -18.62 -4.00
N ASP A 436 -16.68 -18.40 -3.46
CA ASP A 436 -17.74 -19.40 -3.41
C ASP A 436 -18.23 -19.82 -4.81
N ASP A 437 -18.12 -18.96 -5.82
CA ASP A 437 -18.44 -19.32 -7.20
C ASP A 437 -17.41 -20.32 -7.74
N THR A 438 -16.12 -20.11 -7.49
CA THR A 438 -15.07 -21.06 -7.87
C THR A 438 -15.25 -22.40 -7.17
N ALA A 439 -15.50 -22.38 -5.85
CA ALA A 439 -15.74 -23.60 -5.08
C ALA A 439 -16.97 -24.38 -5.58
N ARG A 440 -18.05 -23.67 -5.93
CA ARG A 440 -19.30 -24.27 -6.41
C ARG A 440 -19.21 -24.80 -7.83
N VAL A 441 -18.52 -24.09 -8.73
CA VAL A 441 -18.46 -24.44 -10.16
C VAL A 441 -17.34 -25.44 -10.46
N GLY A 442 -16.26 -25.44 -9.68
CA GLY A 442 -15.14 -26.37 -9.82
C GLY A 442 -14.40 -26.20 -11.15
N GLU A 443 -14.10 -27.31 -11.83
CA GLU A 443 -13.30 -27.32 -13.08
C GLU A 443 -13.88 -26.45 -14.21
N LYS A 444 -15.19 -26.16 -14.18
CA LYS A 444 -15.87 -25.31 -15.17
C LYS A 444 -15.79 -23.81 -14.85
N ALA A 445 -15.15 -23.42 -13.75
CA ALA A 445 -15.09 -22.02 -13.30
C ALA A 445 -14.53 -21.11 -14.39
N LYS A 446 -13.45 -21.52 -15.05
CA LYS A 446 -12.82 -20.76 -16.15
C LYS A 446 -13.79 -20.46 -17.30
N ILE A 447 -14.65 -21.42 -17.67
CA ILE A 447 -15.66 -21.23 -18.72
C ILE A 447 -16.72 -20.21 -18.28
N ALA A 448 -17.21 -20.32 -17.04
CA ALA A 448 -18.21 -19.39 -16.51
C ALA A 448 -17.65 -17.96 -16.35
N ILE A 449 -16.38 -17.84 -15.96
CA ILE A 449 -15.66 -16.56 -15.90
C ILE A 449 -15.56 -15.92 -17.29
N ARG A 450 -15.21 -16.69 -18.33
CA ARG A 450 -15.16 -16.19 -19.71
C ARG A 450 -16.49 -15.57 -20.15
N GLU A 451 -17.62 -16.21 -19.82
CA GLU A 451 -18.94 -15.68 -20.16
C GLU A 451 -19.26 -14.36 -19.46
N LYS A 452 -18.82 -14.17 -18.22
CA LYS A 452 -18.93 -12.88 -17.51
C LYS A 452 -18.08 -11.79 -18.17
N ILE A 453 -16.85 -12.11 -18.55
CA ILE A 453 -15.98 -11.17 -19.29
C ILE A 453 -16.63 -10.79 -20.63
N LYS A 454 -17.15 -11.78 -21.38
CA LYS A 454 -17.84 -11.56 -22.66
C LYS A 454 -19.09 -10.70 -22.51
N LYS A 455 -19.83 -10.83 -21.41
CA LYS A 455 -21.00 -9.99 -21.11
C LYS A 455 -20.62 -8.51 -21.02
N LEU A 456 -19.55 -8.17 -20.28
CA LEU A 456 -19.04 -6.79 -20.22
C LEU A 456 -18.45 -6.33 -21.56
N ALA A 457 -17.73 -7.21 -22.25
CA ALA A 457 -17.11 -6.93 -23.55
C ALA A 457 -18.12 -6.59 -24.66
N LYS A 458 -19.43 -6.85 -24.47
CA LYS A 458 -20.49 -6.37 -25.38
C LYS A 458 -20.55 -4.85 -25.45
N ASN A 459 -20.28 -4.18 -24.33
CA ASN A 459 -20.41 -2.73 -24.21
C ASN A 459 -19.04 -2.03 -24.19
N TYR A 460 -17.98 -2.74 -23.79
CA TYR A 460 -16.68 -2.15 -23.50
C TYR A 460 -15.54 -2.78 -24.30
N GLN A 461 -14.61 -1.94 -24.79
CA GLN A 461 -13.46 -2.41 -25.59
C GLN A 461 -12.35 -3.01 -24.71
N ALA A 462 -12.24 -2.58 -23.46
CA ALA A 462 -11.25 -3.06 -22.51
C ALA A 462 -11.88 -3.25 -21.11
N VAL A 463 -11.32 -4.19 -20.36
CA VAL A 463 -11.73 -4.49 -18.99
C VAL A 463 -10.50 -4.58 -18.08
N ILE A 464 -10.72 -4.27 -16.80
CA ILE A 464 -9.77 -4.45 -15.72
C ILE A 464 -10.25 -5.58 -14.81
N VAL A 465 -9.33 -6.48 -14.47
CA VAL A 465 -9.51 -7.48 -13.40
C VAL A 465 -8.71 -7.02 -12.19
N LYS A 466 -9.33 -6.99 -11.02
CA LYS A 466 -8.67 -6.65 -9.76
C LYS A 466 -9.17 -7.50 -8.58
N PRO A 467 -8.28 -7.89 -7.66
CA PRO A 467 -8.67 -8.52 -6.39
C PRO A 467 -9.46 -7.55 -5.50
N GLU A 468 -10.33 -8.11 -4.67
CA GLU A 468 -11.13 -7.38 -3.69
C GLU A 468 -10.26 -6.87 -2.53
N LYS A 469 -9.57 -7.76 -1.81
CA LYS A 469 -8.80 -7.41 -0.60
C LYS A 469 -7.52 -6.62 -0.87
N GLU A 470 -6.78 -6.92 -1.94
CA GLU A 470 -5.48 -6.28 -2.23
C GLU A 470 -5.60 -4.85 -2.76
N SER A 471 -4.83 -3.91 -2.20
CA SER A 471 -4.67 -2.54 -2.72
C SER A 471 -3.41 -2.40 -3.59
N GLY A 472 -3.22 -1.22 -4.21
CA GLY A 472 -1.96 -0.87 -4.88
C GLY A 472 -1.75 -1.49 -6.26
N GLY A 473 -2.80 -2.04 -6.89
CA GLY A 473 -2.72 -2.60 -8.24
C GLY A 473 -2.06 -3.98 -8.32
N ARG A 474 -1.75 -4.60 -7.17
CA ARG A 474 -1.20 -5.96 -7.11
C ARG A 474 -2.18 -6.97 -7.69
N LYS A 475 -1.67 -7.92 -8.49
CA LYS A 475 -2.46 -8.91 -9.25
C LYS A 475 -3.61 -8.30 -10.07
N SER A 476 -3.49 -7.05 -10.49
CA SER A 476 -4.47 -6.41 -11.38
C SER A 476 -3.97 -6.42 -12.83
N LEU A 477 -4.89 -6.54 -13.78
CA LEU A 477 -4.55 -6.58 -15.21
C LEU A 477 -5.61 -5.87 -16.05
N ILE A 478 -5.17 -5.03 -16.98
CA ILE A 478 -6.01 -4.38 -17.98
C ILE A 478 -5.70 -4.99 -19.34
N LEU A 479 -6.72 -5.49 -20.04
CA LEU A 479 -6.56 -5.96 -21.42
C LEU A 479 -7.73 -5.47 -22.29
N PRO A 480 -7.45 -5.14 -23.57
CA PRO A 480 -8.51 -4.99 -24.56
C PRO A 480 -9.15 -6.36 -24.78
N VAL A 481 -10.49 -6.41 -24.75
CA VAL A 481 -11.28 -7.64 -24.93
C VAL A 481 -12.06 -7.63 -26.24
N ARG A 482 -12.13 -6.47 -26.91
CA ARG A 482 -12.79 -6.31 -28.19
C ARG A 482 -11.99 -5.38 -29.10
N LYS A 483 -12.08 -5.62 -30.41
CA LYS A 483 -11.64 -4.69 -31.46
C LYS A 483 -12.79 -4.49 -32.43
N GLY A 484 -13.45 -3.34 -32.36
CA GLY A 484 -14.69 -3.11 -33.11
C GLY A 484 -15.79 -4.02 -32.57
N ASN A 485 -16.26 -4.99 -33.38
CA ASN A 485 -17.30 -5.95 -33.00
C ASN A 485 -16.75 -7.36 -32.71
N GLU A 486 -15.43 -7.58 -32.84
CA GLU A 486 -14.82 -8.91 -32.66
C GLU A 486 -14.16 -9.07 -31.28
N TYR A 487 -14.38 -10.21 -30.64
CA TYR A 487 -13.75 -10.56 -29.36
C TYR A 487 -12.28 -10.96 -29.54
N LEU A 488 -11.45 -10.50 -28.62
CA LEU A 488 -10.04 -10.89 -28.51
C LEU A 488 -9.91 -12.08 -27.55
N GLU A 489 -10.14 -13.29 -28.06
CA GLU A 489 -10.26 -14.50 -27.22
C GLU A 489 -8.99 -14.78 -26.39
N GLU A 490 -7.79 -14.55 -26.91
CA GLU A 490 -6.53 -14.75 -26.15
C GLU A 490 -6.47 -13.88 -24.89
N ASN A 491 -6.90 -12.62 -25.00
CA ASN A 491 -6.93 -11.69 -23.87
C ASN A 491 -8.03 -12.06 -22.86
N ILE A 492 -9.19 -12.51 -23.35
CA ILE A 492 -10.27 -13.03 -22.51
C ILE A 492 -9.79 -14.25 -21.72
N ASP A 493 -8.99 -15.12 -22.33
CA ASP A 493 -8.46 -16.33 -21.70
C ASP A 493 -7.44 -16.01 -20.63
N GLN A 494 -6.54 -15.06 -20.91
CA GLN A 494 -5.59 -14.57 -19.93
C GLN A 494 -6.28 -13.91 -18.72
N LEU A 495 -7.32 -13.10 -18.93
CA LEU A 495 -8.10 -12.51 -17.84
C LEU A 495 -8.86 -13.58 -17.06
N ALA A 496 -9.44 -14.57 -17.73
CA ALA A 496 -10.16 -15.65 -17.07
C ALA A 496 -9.25 -16.51 -16.19
N GLU A 497 -8.01 -16.76 -16.64
CA GLU A 497 -6.99 -17.43 -15.84
C GLU A 497 -6.67 -16.62 -14.58
N LEU A 498 -6.41 -15.31 -14.74
CA LEU A 498 -6.11 -14.44 -13.61
C LEU A 498 -7.27 -14.38 -12.59
N VAL A 499 -8.52 -14.24 -13.06
CA VAL A 499 -9.70 -14.28 -12.17
C VAL A 499 -9.75 -15.61 -11.42
N TYR A 500 -9.54 -16.74 -12.11
CA TYR A 500 -9.54 -18.05 -11.48
C TYR A 500 -8.44 -18.15 -10.40
N GLU A 501 -7.22 -17.73 -10.70
CA GLU A 501 -6.10 -17.76 -9.75
C GLU A 501 -6.35 -16.87 -8.52
N ILE A 502 -6.86 -15.65 -8.70
CA ILE A 502 -7.22 -14.78 -7.57
C ILE A 502 -8.34 -15.42 -6.74
N SER A 503 -9.36 -15.97 -7.41
CA SER A 503 -10.57 -16.54 -6.78
C SER A 503 -10.32 -17.72 -5.84
N LYS A 504 -9.12 -18.29 -5.84
CA LYS A 504 -8.71 -19.32 -4.87
C LYS A 504 -8.54 -18.75 -3.45
N THR A 505 -8.33 -17.44 -3.30
CA THR A 505 -7.99 -16.80 -2.03
C THR A 505 -8.64 -15.42 -1.80
N ASP A 506 -9.35 -14.88 -2.79
CA ASP A 506 -9.97 -13.55 -2.71
C ASP A 506 -11.18 -13.45 -3.66
N ASN A 507 -12.06 -12.48 -3.47
CA ASN A 507 -13.08 -12.15 -4.46
C ASN A 507 -12.47 -11.32 -5.61
N VAL A 508 -13.13 -11.32 -6.77
CA VAL A 508 -12.62 -10.66 -7.97
C VAL A 508 -13.64 -9.72 -8.58
N VAL A 509 -13.19 -8.50 -8.86
CA VAL A 509 -13.94 -7.48 -9.60
C VAL A 509 -13.46 -7.49 -11.05
N ILE A 510 -14.39 -7.71 -11.99
CA ILE A 510 -14.20 -7.58 -13.44
C ILE A 510 -14.94 -6.32 -13.86
N GLN A 511 -14.22 -5.27 -14.28
CA GLN A 511 -14.78 -3.92 -14.38
C GLN A 511 -14.44 -3.23 -15.70
N GLN A 512 -15.30 -2.32 -16.12
CA GLN A 512 -15.08 -1.40 -17.23
C GLN A 512 -13.80 -0.57 -17.01
N VAL A 513 -12.95 -0.44 -18.03
CA VAL A 513 -11.90 0.57 -18.05
C VAL A 513 -12.51 1.92 -18.40
N LEU A 514 -12.29 2.92 -17.55
CA LEU A 514 -12.73 4.30 -17.81
C LEU A 514 -11.69 5.06 -18.64
N ASP A 515 -12.15 5.73 -19.70
CA ASP A 515 -11.29 6.55 -20.54
C ASP A 515 -10.81 7.80 -19.80
N SER A 516 -9.50 7.99 -19.73
CA SER A 516 -8.88 9.18 -19.14
C SER A 516 -8.57 10.22 -20.21
N ARG A 517 -9.23 11.38 -20.17
CA ARG A 517 -8.96 12.49 -21.10
C ARG A 517 -7.98 13.51 -20.53
N VAL A 518 -6.82 13.03 -20.08
CA VAL A 518 -5.77 13.85 -19.42
C VAL A 518 -5.43 15.10 -20.25
N ARG A 519 -5.27 14.96 -21.57
CA ARG A 519 -4.91 16.08 -22.46
C ARG A 519 -6.01 17.14 -22.62
N GLN A 520 -7.27 16.75 -22.43
CA GLN A 520 -8.41 17.67 -22.46
C GLN A 520 -8.62 18.32 -21.08
N LEU A 521 -8.43 17.56 -20.00
CA LEU A 521 -8.74 17.99 -18.64
C LEU A 521 -7.77 19.03 -18.08
N TYR A 522 -6.47 18.79 -18.21
CA TYR A 522 -5.45 19.60 -17.55
C TYR A 522 -5.00 20.78 -18.41
N SER A 523 -4.56 21.85 -17.73
CA SER A 523 -3.96 23.00 -18.38
C SER A 523 -2.65 22.61 -19.10
N ARG A 524 -2.32 23.36 -20.16
CA ARG A 524 -1.10 23.10 -20.93
C ARG A 524 0.16 23.18 -20.08
N GLU A 525 0.23 24.17 -19.19
CA GLU A 525 1.36 24.38 -18.26
C GLU A 525 1.57 23.17 -17.35
N PHE A 526 0.50 22.61 -16.79
CA PHE A 526 0.58 21.41 -15.96
C PHE A 526 1.08 20.20 -16.76
N LEU A 527 0.56 19.99 -17.98
CA LEU A 527 1.00 18.87 -18.83
C LEU A 527 2.49 18.96 -19.18
N GLU A 528 3.00 20.16 -19.46
CA GLU A 528 4.43 20.37 -19.75
C GLU A 528 5.30 20.09 -18.52
N ASN A 529 4.92 20.59 -17.33
CA ASN A 529 5.61 20.27 -16.08
C ASN A 529 5.60 18.76 -15.78
N MET A 530 4.46 18.10 -15.99
CA MET A 530 4.32 16.65 -15.82
C MET A 530 5.28 15.86 -16.71
N VAL A 531 5.49 16.28 -17.97
CA VAL A 531 6.49 15.64 -18.87
C VAL A 531 7.89 15.75 -18.30
N GLU A 532 8.29 16.92 -17.79
CA GLU A 532 9.60 17.10 -17.17
C GLU A 532 9.78 16.19 -15.95
N ARG A 533 8.73 16.05 -15.13
CA ARG A 533 8.74 15.17 -13.96
C ARG A 533 8.85 13.70 -14.34
N PHE A 534 8.14 13.24 -15.36
CA PHE A 534 8.30 11.88 -15.88
C PHE A 534 9.69 11.64 -16.47
N ALA A 535 10.26 12.64 -17.17
CA ALA A 535 11.62 12.55 -17.71
C ALA A 535 12.67 12.37 -16.60
N ARG A 536 12.49 13.02 -15.43
CA ARG A 536 13.34 12.80 -14.24
C ARG A 536 13.24 11.38 -13.68
N LEU A 537 12.12 10.69 -13.91
CA LEU A 537 11.94 9.27 -13.59
C LEU A 537 12.43 8.33 -14.72
N GLY A 538 13.03 8.87 -15.79
CA GLY A 538 13.47 8.10 -16.94
C GLY A 538 12.33 7.63 -17.86
N ILE A 539 11.12 8.17 -17.71
CA ILE A 539 9.94 7.80 -18.50
C ILE A 539 9.69 8.89 -19.56
N PRO A 540 9.94 8.62 -20.85
CA PRO A 540 9.64 9.59 -21.91
C PRO A 540 8.13 9.67 -22.16
N VAL A 541 7.60 10.90 -22.17
CA VAL A 541 6.18 11.17 -22.47
C VAL A 541 6.06 12.03 -23.73
N LEU A 542 5.39 11.49 -24.75
CA LEU A 542 5.05 12.17 -25.99
C LEU A 542 3.63 12.76 -25.88
N LEU A 543 3.53 14.06 -25.57
CA LEU A 543 2.24 14.75 -25.46
C LEU A 543 1.57 14.96 -26.82
N ASP A 544 2.30 15.55 -27.76
CA ASP A 544 1.76 16.03 -29.04
C ASP A 544 2.23 15.22 -30.24
N ARG A 545 3.30 14.43 -30.09
CA ARG A 545 3.92 13.67 -31.17
C ARG A 545 3.35 12.27 -31.24
N GLU A 546 2.98 11.84 -32.45
CA GLU A 546 2.48 10.49 -32.69
C GLU A 546 3.62 9.44 -32.74
N PRO A 547 3.42 8.23 -32.16
CA PRO A 547 2.26 7.84 -31.36
C PRO A 547 2.29 8.53 -29.98
N LYS A 548 1.17 9.14 -29.58
CA LYS A 548 1.04 9.78 -28.27
C LYS A 548 1.18 8.75 -27.14
N THR A 549 1.87 9.12 -26.07
CA THR A 549 1.93 8.28 -24.85
C THR A 549 0.55 8.21 -24.19
N PRO A 550 0.02 7.02 -23.89
CA PRO A 550 -1.21 6.89 -23.08
C PRO A 550 -1.04 7.52 -21.70
N LEU A 551 -2.06 8.25 -21.24
CA LEU A 551 -2.05 8.91 -19.94
C LEU A 551 -3.36 8.61 -19.22
N PHE A 552 -3.26 8.27 -17.94
CA PHE A 552 -4.37 7.93 -17.06
C PHE A 552 -4.35 8.84 -15.84
N SER A 553 -5.52 9.22 -15.35
CA SER A 553 -5.61 10.06 -14.16
C SER A 553 -6.82 9.73 -13.28
N TYR A 554 -6.62 9.80 -11.98
CA TYR A 554 -7.69 9.83 -10.99
C TYR A 554 -7.41 10.91 -9.93
N PHE A 555 -8.46 11.25 -9.19
CA PHE A 555 -8.43 12.24 -8.13
C PHE A 555 -8.80 11.60 -6.81
N ARG A 556 -8.14 12.02 -5.75
CA ARG A 556 -8.38 11.51 -4.40
C ARG A 556 -8.81 12.63 -3.49
N GLN A 557 -9.89 12.38 -2.76
CA GLN A 557 -10.44 13.27 -1.74
C GLN A 557 -10.36 12.56 -0.40
N ILE A 558 -9.89 13.28 0.62
CA ILE A 558 -9.82 12.74 1.99
C ILE A 558 -10.70 13.57 2.90
N LEU A 559 -11.80 12.98 3.38
CA LEU A 559 -12.74 13.58 4.32
C LEU A 559 -12.43 13.13 5.74
N VAL A 560 -12.42 14.07 6.69
CA VAL A 560 -12.26 13.79 8.13
C VAL A 560 -13.35 14.48 8.93
N LEU A 561 -13.95 13.75 9.87
CA LEU A 561 -14.97 14.27 10.78
C LEU A 561 -14.31 15.00 11.96
N GLY A 562 -14.59 16.30 12.09
CA GLY A 562 -14.25 17.11 13.26
C GLY A 562 -15.36 17.10 14.32
N LYS A 563 -15.43 18.16 15.13
CA LYS A 563 -16.44 18.31 16.19
C LYS A 563 -17.91 18.34 15.71
N GLY A 564 -18.17 18.66 14.44
CA GLY A 564 -19.55 18.79 13.94
C GLY A 564 -19.77 18.64 12.44
N GLU A 565 -18.72 18.66 11.63
CA GLU A 565 -18.82 18.52 10.17
C GLU A 565 -17.58 17.82 9.60
N TYR A 566 -17.73 17.31 8.38
CA TYR A 566 -16.63 16.75 7.60
C TYR A 566 -15.85 17.87 6.91
N LYS A 567 -14.53 17.72 6.90
CA LYS A 567 -13.62 18.60 6.17
C LYS A 567 -12.81 17.81 5.15
N ILE A 568 -12.59 18.40 3.99
CA ILE A 568 -11.62 17.90 3.02
C ILE A 568 -10.23 18.28 3.53
N SER A 569 -9.38 17.27 3.76
CA SER A 569 -7.99 17.46 4.22
C SER A 569 -6.98 17.43 3.07
N HIS A 570 -7.29 16.72 1.98
CA HIS A 570 -6.39 16.55 0.84
C HIS A 570 -7.16 16.61 -0.47
N ASN A 571 -6.60 17.35 -1.43
CA ASN A 571 -7.02 17.39 -2.83
C ASN A 571 -5.86 16.85 -3.66
N ILE A 572 -5.97 15.61 -4.13
CA ILE A 572 -4.86 14.93 -4.82
C ILE A 572 -5.29 14.57 -6.24
N THR A 573 -4.36 14.69 -7.17
CA THR A 573 -4.45 14.07 -8.49
C THR A 573 -3.25 13.15 -8.71
N VAL A 574 -3.49 12.01 -9.35
CA VAL A 574 -2.43 11.09 -9.78
C VAL A 574 -2.51 10.93 -11.28
N VAL A 575 -1.37 11.07 -11.96
CA VAL A 575 -1.24 10.86 -13.41
C VAL A 575 -0.22 9.76 -13.68
N SER A 576 -0.53 8.83 -14.57
CA SER A 576 0.29 7.66 -14.88
C SER A 576 0.35 7.38 -16.38
N THR A 577 1.42 6.76 -16.84
CA THR A 577 1.53 6.21 -18.21
C THR A 577 0.96 4.78 -18.32
N SER A 578 0.62 4.17 -17.18
CA SER A 578 -0.05 2.86 -17.08
C SER A 578 -1.46 3.01 -16.52
N GLY A 579 -2.41 2.21 -17.04
CA GLY A 579 -3.81 2.24 -16.63
C GLY A 579 -4.06 1.74 -15.21
N ILE A 580 -3.10 0.99 -14.64
CA ILE A 580 -3.06 0.70 -13.20
C ILE A 580 -2.17 1.77 -12.58
N ALA A 581 -2.78 2.88 -12.16
CA ALA A 581 -2.07 4.05 -11.67
C ALA A 581 -1.88 3.96 -10.14
N ASN A 582 -0.63 3.80 -9.69
CA ASN A 582 -0.24 3.97 -8.29
C ASN A 582 1.10 4.70 -8.23
N VAL A 583 1.29 5.53 -7.19
CA VAL A 583 2.53 6.31 -6.99
C VAL A 583 3.75 5.38 -6.91
N GLY A 584 3.62 4.24 -6.21
CA GLY A 584 4.66 3.22 -6.12
C GLY A 584 4.91 2.42 -7.41
N GLN A 585 4.11 2.61 -8.45
CA GLN A 585 4.24 1.95 -9.76
C GLN A 585 4.58 2.94 -10.89
N GLY A 586 5.19 4.08 -10.54
CA GLY A 586 5.63 5.10 -11.49
C GLY A 586 4.59 6.17 -11.83
N GLY A 587 3.48 6.25 -11.08
CA GLY A 587 2.53 7.37 -11.17
C GLY A 587 3.08 8.64 -10.52
N LEU A 588 2.80 9.80 -11.13
CA LEU A 588 3.09 11.12 -10.56
C LEU A 588 1.90 11.61 -9.74
N LEU A 589 2.14 11.87 -8.45
CA LEU A 589 1.18 12.53 -7.58
C LEU A 589 1.39 14.06 -7.62
N SER A 590 0.29 14.80 -7.68
CA SER A 590 0.28 16.27 -7.52
C SER A 590 -0.87 16.69 -6.63
N GLU A 591 -0.76 17.87 -6.03
CA GLU A 591 -1.92 18.54 -5.45
C GLU A 591 -2.91 18.90 -6.57
N TYR A 592 -4.21 18.66 -6.35
CA TYR A 592 -5.26 19.24 -7.19
C TYR A 592 -5.57 20.66 -6.72
N THR A 593 -5.28 21.61 -7.60
CA THR A 593 -5.69 23.00 -7.51
C THR A 593 -6.42 23.41 -8.81
N ASP A 594 -7.20 24.49 -8.79
CA ASP A 594 -7.97 24.84 -9.99
C ASP A 594 -7.10 25.28 -11.17
N ASP A 595 -5.92 25.83 -10.92
CA ASP A 595 -5.00 26.29 -11.96
C ASP A 595 -4.46 25.15 -12.83
N ILE A 596 -4.35 23.92 -12.30
CA ILE A 596 -3.92 22.76 -13.07
C ILE A 596 -5.00 22.22 -14.02
N ILE A 597 -6.26 22.60 -13.82
CA ILE A 597 -7.38 22.21 -14.69
C ILE A 597 -7.56 23.26 -15.79
N ASP A 598 -7.91 22.83 -17.00
CA ASP A 598 -8.24 23.75 -18.09
C ASP A 598 -9.39 24.68 -17.67
N PRO A 599 -9.27 26.01 -17.88
CA PRO A 599 -10.28 26.99 -17.47
C PRO A 599 -11.72 26.65 -17.82
N LYS A 600 -11.96 25.94 -18.93
CA LYS A 600 -13.30 25.51 -19.36
C LYS A 600 -13.97 24.58 -18.35
N TYR A 601 -13.21 23.71 -17.68
CA TYR A 601 -13.76 22.65 -16.84
C TYR A 601 -13.69 22.95 -15.34
N ARG A 602 -12.91 23.96 -14.91
CA ARG A 602 -12.63 24.24 -13.48
C ARG A 602 -13.86 24.25 -12.59
N ASP A 603 -14.87 25.04 -12.94
CA ASP A 603 -16.05 25.23 -12.10
C ASP A 603 -16.87 23.95 -11.98
N ASP A 604 -17.05 23.23 -13.09
CA ASP A 604 -17.78 21.97 -13.12
C ASP A 604 -17.00 20.88 -12.37
N PHE A 605 -15.69 20.79 -12.59
CA PHE A 605 -14.82 19.85 -11.92
C PHE A 605 -14.88 20.00 -10.39
N ARG A 606 -14.67 21.22 -9.89
CA ARG A 606 -14.68 21.52 -8.46
C ARG A 606 -16.03 21.21 -7.82
N LYS A 607 -17.13 21.59 -8.48
CA LYS A 607 -18.49 21.26 -8.00
C LYS A 607 -18.71 19.75 -7.94
N GLU A 608 -18.35 19.03 -9.01
CA GLU A 608 -18.63 17.61 -9.12
C GLU A 608 -17.75 16.75 -8.21
N ILE A 609 -16.47 17.07 -8.02
CA ILE A 609 -15.61 16.32 -7.10
C ILE A 609 -16.03 16.51 -5.64
N THR A 610 -16.37 17.73 -5.23
CA THR A 610 -16.89 17.99 -3.89
C THR A 610 -18.23 17.29 -3.69
N ARG A 611 -19.18 17.44 -4.61
CA ARG A 611 -20.48 16.76 -4.55
C ARG A 611 -20.32 15.26 -4.44
N ALA A 612 -19.49 14.65 -5.30
CA ALA A 612 -19.30 13.21 -5.30
C ALA A 612 -18.66 12.69 -4.01
N ALA A 613 -17.68 13.42 -3.46
CA ALA A 613 -17.06 13.07 -2.18
C ALA A 613 -18.09 13.03 -1.04
N PHE A 614 -18.85 14.11 -0.84
CA PHE A 614 -19.84 14.17 0.24
C PHE A 614 -21.03 13.21 0.02
N ASN A 615 -21.58 13.14 -1.19
CA ASN A 615 -22.73 12.28 -1.46
C ASN A 615 -22.40 10.79 -1.34
N SER A 616 -21.23 10.38 -1.84
CA SER A 616 -20.80 8.98 -1.72
C SER A 616 -20.59 8.59 -0.25
N MET A 617 -19.94 9.48 0.52
CA MET A 617 -19.72 9.28 1.96
C MET A 617 -21.06 9.16 2.72
N GLU A 618 -22.02 10.06 2.49
CA GLU A 618 -23.35 9.98 3.14
C GLU A 618 -24.12 8.70 2.78
N SER A 619 -24.07 8.27 1.52
CA SER A 619 -24.68 7.01 1.09
C SER A 619 -24.02 5.80 1.76
N GLN A 620 -22.69 5.79 1.83
CA GLN A 620 -21.93 4.73 2.50
C GLN A 620 -22.27 4.66 3.98
N ARG A 621 -22.35 5.81 4.69
CA ARG A 621 -22.80 5.86 6.09
C ARG A 621 -24.18 5.23 6.27
N LYS A 622 -25.14 5.57 5.40
CA LYS A 622 -26.49 4.98 5.42
C LYS A 622 -26.46 3.47 5.13
N TYR A 623 -25.61 3.03 4.21
CA TYR A 623 -25.46 1.62 3.89
C TYR A 623 -24.93 0.83 5.09
N LEU A 624 -23.88 1.32 5.76
CA LEU A 624 -23.28 0.66 6.91
C LEU A 624 -24.29 0.48 8.05
N LYS A 625 -25.04 1.54 8.39
CA LYS A 625 -26.08 1.48 9.45
C LYS A 625 -27.11 0.36 9.23
N ASN A 626 -27.40 0.06 7.96
CA ASN A 626 -28.38 -0.97 7.60
C ASN A 626 -27.74 -2.36 7.35
N ASN A 627 -26.45 -2.43 7.03
CA ASN A 627 -25.81 -3.64 6.50
C ASN A 627 -24.50 -4.04 7.21
N TRP A 628 -24.18 -3.45 8.37
CA TRP A 628 -22.90 -3.69 9.06
C TRP A 628 -22.60 -5.18 9.31
N ARG A 629 -23.61 -6.00 9.60
CA ARG A 629 -23.44 -7.45 9.82
C ARG A 629 -22.92 -8.15 8.57
N TYR A 630 -23.49 -7.80 7.42
CA TYR A 630 -23.09 -8.35 6.13
C TYR A 630 -21.67 -7.89 5.77
N VAL A 631 -21.38 -6.59 5.93
CA VAL A 631 -20.05 -6.03 5.69
C VAL A 631 -19.00 -6.76 6.54
N LEU A 632 -19.27 -6.92 7.83
CA LEU A 632 -18.36 -7.61 8.73
C LEU A 632 -18.21 -9.09 8.37
N SER A 633 -19.31 -9.78 8.03
CA SER A 633 -19.24 -11.20 7.67
C SER A 633 -18.42 -11.46 6.40
N GLU A 634 -18.59 -10.64 5.37
CA GLU A 634 -17.81 -10.78 4.13
C GLU A 634 -16.33 -10.46 4.37
N TYR A 635 -16.03 -9.42 5.16
CA TYR A 635 -14.65 -9.10 5.54
C TYR A 635 -13.98 -10.25 6.30
N LEU A 636 -14.68 -10.92 7.21
CA LEU A 636 -14.12 -12.04 7.96
C LEU A 636 -13.86 -13.29 7.10
N LYS A 637 -14.52 -13.43 5.95
CA LYS A 637 -14.20 -14.50 4.98
C LYS A 637 -12.83 -14.28 4.32
N ILE A 638 -12.46 -13.02 4.06
CA ILE A 638 -11.18 -12.64 3.46
C ILE A 638 -10.07 -12.38 4.52
N TYR A 639 -10.42 -12.27 5.81
CA TYR A 639 -9.50 -12.21 6.97
C TYR A 639 -9.85 -13.29 8.02
N PRO A 640 -9.72 -14.59 7.67
CA PRO A 640 -10.10 -15.69 8.57
C PRO A 640 -9.32 -15.70 9.89
N GLU A 641 -8.12 -15.12 9.93
CA GLU A 641 -7.29 -14.97 11.13
C GLU A 641 -7.97 -14.15 12.24
N PHE A 642 -8.94 -13.30 11.90
CA PHE A 642 -9.68 -12.49 12.86
C PHE A 642 -11.07 -13.04 13.19
N ALA A 643 -11.59 -13.98 12.40
CA ALA A 643 -12.98 -14.43 12.45
C ALA A 643 -13.41 -15.00 13.81
N SER A 644 -12.50 -15.66 14.54
CA SER A 644 -12.80 -16.21 15.86
C SER A 644 -12.77 -15.18 17.00
N ARG A 645 -12.11 -14.03 16.78
CA ARG A 645 -11.83 -13.00 17.79
C ARG A 645 -12.78 -11.81 17.70
N ILE A 646 -13.25 -11.46 16.51
CA ILE A 646 -14.23 -10.38 16.34
C ILE A 646 -15.63 -10.90 16.68
N LYS A 647 -16.25 -10.30 17.71
CA LYS A 647 -17.60 -10.65 18.17
C LYS A 647 -18.42 -9.39 18.41
N TYR A 648 -19.17 -8.95 17.41
CA TYR A 648 -20.11 -7.83 17.53
C TYR A 648 -21.54 -8.36 17.55
N ASP A 649 -22.15 -8.40 18.73
CA ASP A 649 -23.55 -8.82 18.88
C ASP A 649 -24.52 -7.69 18.49
N GLU A 650 -24.15 -6.45 18.85
CA GLU A 650 -24.88 -5.22 18.55
C GLU A 650 -23.92 -4.06 18.21
N ILE A 651 -24.46 -3.02 17.58
CA ILE A 651 -23.72 -1.77 17.38
C ILE A 651 -23.65 -1.01 18.69
N PHE A 652 -22.47 -0.48 18.99
CA PHE A 652 -22.21 0.34 20.15
C PHE A 652 -21.49 1.64 19.76
N THR A 653 -21.28 2.51 20.75
CA THR A 653 -20.58 3.79 20.56
C THR A 653 -19.25 3.80 21.29
N ASP A 654 -18.28 4.56 20.77
CA ASP A 654 -17.12 4.97 21.57
C ASP A 654 -17.56 5.86 22.76
N LEU A 655 -16.68 6.16 23.71
CA LEU A 655 -17.07 6.99 24.86
C LEU A 655 -17.44 8.42 24.44
N THR A 656 -17.08 8.89 23.25
CA THR A 656 -17.50 10.20 22.75
C THR A 656 -18.96 10.20 22.30
N GLY A 657 -19.53 9.03 22.01
CA GLY A 657 -20.88 8.84 21.48
C GLY A 657 -20.91 8.58 19.98
N PHE A 658 -19.75 8.41 19.34
CA PHE A 658 -19.65 8.09 17.91
C PHE A 658 -19.92 6.59 17.70
N SER A 659 -20.79 6.26 16.74
CA SER A 659 -21.17 4.88 16.44
C SER A 659 -20.09 4.16 15.63
N ILE A 660 -19.80 2.90 15.96
CA ILE A 660 -18.73 2.14 15.29
C ILE A 660 -19.04 1.76 13.83
N ASP A 661 -20.30 1.87 13.41
CA ASP A 661 -20.78 1.66 12.04
C ASP A 661 -20.86 2.95 11.21
N ASP A 662 -20.23 4.04 11.69
CA ASP A 662 -20.17 5.32 11.02
C ASP A 662 -18.72 5.63 10.54
N ILE A 663 -18.55 6.65 9.70
CA ILE A 663 -17.31 6.93 8.96
C ILE A 663 -16.62 8.20 9.49
N PRO A 664 -15.59 8.13 10.36
CA PRO A 664 -14.92 9.35 10.83
C PRO A 664 -13.82 9.84 9.88
N TYR A 665 -13.39 9.00 8.94
CA TYR A 665 -12.37 9.28 7.94
C TYR A 665 -12.67 8.52 6.66
N GLU A 666 -12.64 9.18 5.51
CA GLU A 666 -12.87 8.57 4.20
C GLU A 666 -11.78 9.02 3.23
N MET A 667 -11.23 8.08 2.48
CA MET A 667 -10.28 8.35 1.39
C MET A 667 -10.85 7.71 0.12
N GLY A 668 -11.44 8.54 -0.75
CA GLY A 668 -12.11 8.09 -1.95
C GLY A 668 -11.35 8.47 -3.22
N ASP A 669 -11.34 7.55 -4.18
CA ASP A 669 -10.80 7.79 -5.52
C ASP A 669 -11.90 7.98 -6.54
N TYR A 670 -11.72 9.00 -7.37
CA TYR A 670 -12.70 9.49 -8.32
C TYR A 670 -12.08 9.69 -9.69
N MET A 671 -12.83 9.38 -10.74
CA MET A 671 -12.45 9.66 -12.12
C MET A 671 -13.48 10.58 -12.80
N PRO A 672 -13.04 11.63 -13.50
CA PRO A 672 -13.92 12.47 -14.29
C PRO A 672 -14.36 11.75 -15.56
N ILE A 673 -15.67 11.74 -15.80
CA ILE A 673 -16.29 11.25 -17.03
C ILE A 673 -16.84 12.45 -17.79
N PHE A 674 -16.27 12.71 -18.96
CA PHE A 674 -16.67 13.83 -19.81
C PHE A 674 -18.04 13.58 -20.44
N LEU A 675 -18.95 14.55 -20.31
CA LEU A 675 -20.23 14.57 -21.01
C LEU A 675 -20.13 15.21 -22.40
N VAL A 676 -18.97 15.80 -22.72
CA VAL A 676 -18.62 16.38 -24.03
C VAL A 676 -17.67 15.48 -24.82
N ASP A 677 -17.47 15.72 -26.11
CA ASP A 677 -16.39 15.13 -26.92
C ASP A 677 -15.09 15.97 -26.84
N GLU A 678 -14.06 15.61 -27.63
CA GLU A 678 -12.76 16.33 -27.67
C GLU A 678 -12.86 17.73 -28.29
N GLU A 679 -13.98 18.04 -28.95
CA GLU A 679 -14.29 19.33 -29.57
C GLU A 679 -15.25 20.15 -28.69
N ASP A 680 -15.48 19.70 -27.45
CA ASP A 680 -16.36 20.26 -26.44
C ASP A 680 -17.85 20.31 -26.84
N ASN A 681 -18.27 19.44 -27.75
CA ASN A 681 -19.67 19.24 -28.06
C ASN A 681 -20.32 18.31 -27.04
N LEU A 682 -21.45 18.72 -26.49
CA LEU A 682 -22.23 17.92 -25.56
C LEU A 682 -22.75 16.65 -26.24
N LYS A 683 -22.35 15.49 -25.71
CA LYS A 683 -22.76 14.15 -26.17
C LYS A 683 -23.71 13.47 -25.22
N TYR A 684 -23.64 13.79 -23.95
CA TYR A 684 -24.39 13.12 -22.90
C TYR A 684 -24.99 14.11 -21.91
N ILE A 685 -26.02 13.67 -21.20
CA ILE A 685 -26.43 14.24 -19.92
C ILE A 685 -26.32 13.14 -18.86
N PHE A 686 -26.29 13.52 -17.58
CA PHE A 686 -26.29 12.57 -16.48
C PHE A 686 -27.57 12.70 -15.67
N ASP A 687 -28.33 11.62 -15.54
CA ASP A 687 -29.49 11.58 -14.65
C ASP A 687 -29.02 11.17 -13.25
N PHE A 688 -28.93 12.14 -12.33
CA PHE A 688 -28.48 11.90 -10.96
C PHE A 688 -29.42 11.01 -10.13
N GLU A 689 -30.70 10.90 -10.49
CA GLU A 689 -31.65 10.04 -9.78
C GLU A 689 -31.52 8.58 -10.20
N LYS A 690 -31.22 8.35 -11.49
CA LYS A 690 -31.01 7.00 -12.05
C LYS A 690 -29.55 6.55 -12.04
N GLU A 691 -28.63 7.49 -11.86
CA GLU A 691 -27.18 7.28 -11.94
C GLU A 691 -26.73 6.79 -13.32
N GLU A 692 -27.32 7.36 -14.37
CA GLU A 692 -27.14 6.93 -15.77
C GLU A 692 -26.61 8.06 -16.66
N ILE A 693 -25.67 7.71 -17.53
CA ILE A 693 -25.26 8.54 -18.67
C ILE A 693 -26.27 8.30 -19.80
N ILE A 694 -26.93 9.38 -20.24
CA ILE A 694 -27.93 9.32 -21.29
C ILE A 694 -27.38 9.98 -22.56
N PRO A 695 -27.26 9.24 -23.68
CA PRO A 695 -26.75 9.79 -24.92
C PRO A 695 -27.74 10.78 -25.56
N LEU A 696 -27.20 11.90 -26.04
CA LEU A 696 -27.92 12.85 -26.87
C LEU A 696 -27.97 12.42 -28.33
N TYR A 697 -27.10 11.51 -28.76
CA TYR A 697 -27.06 11.00 -30.14
C TYR A 697 -26.95 9.47 -30.12
N ASP A 698 -27.62 8.80 -31.06
CA ASP A 698 -27.52 7.35 -31.23
C ASP A 698 -26.15 6.94 -31.84
N GLU A 699 -25.92 5.64 -32.00
CA GLU A 699 -24.69 5.09 -32.59
C GLU A 699 -24.44 5.56 -34.04
N LYS A 700 -25.48 6.05 -34.73
CA LYS A 700 -25.40 6.59 -36.09
C LYS A 700 -25.23 8.12 -36.11
N GLY A 701 -25.20 8.76 -34.93
CA GLY A 701 -25.04 10.20 -34.75
C GLY A 701 -26.33 11.01 -34.85
N TYR A 702 -27.51 10.38 -34.87
CA TYR A 702 -28.81 11.09 -34.91
C TYR A 702 -29.29 11.45 -33.51
N PRO A 703 -29.96 12.60 -33.31
CA PRO A 703 -30.45 12.99 -31.99
C PRO A 703 -31.43 11.98 -31.38
N THR A 704 -31.24 11.68 -30.10
CA THR A 704 -32.19 10.88 -29.30
C THR A 704 -33.38 11.74 -28.86
N GLU A 705 -34.40 11.13 -28.23
CA GLU A 705 -35.57 11.85 -27.70
C GLU A 705 -35.25 12.79 -26.51
N VAL A 706 -34.03 12.73 -25.98
CA VAL A 706 -33.58 13.49 -24.81
C VAL A 706 -33.51 14.97 -25.12
N LYS A 707 -34.22 15.81 -24.36
CA LYS A 707 -34.27 17.26 -24.58
C LYS A 707 -33.32 18.03 -23.67
N ILE A 708 -32.79 19.12 -24.20
CA ILE A 708 -31.97 20.11 -23.48
C ILE A 708 -32.46 21.52 -23.80
N TYR A 709 -32.32 22.43 -22.85
CA TYR A 709 -32.89 23.77 -22.87
C TYR A 709 -31.83 24.85 -22.62
N ASP A 710 -32.04 26.06 -23.15
CA ASP A 710 -31.24 27.23 -22.79
C ASP A 710 -31.69 27.86 -21.46
N GLY A 711 -30.97 28.89 -21.00
CA GLY A 711 -31.32 29.63 -19.78
C GLY A 711 -32.64 30.41 -19.81
N ASN A 712 -33.33 30.46 -20.95
CA ASN A 712 -34.69 31.01 -21.06
C ASN A 712 -35.76 29.90 -21.14
N GLY A 713 -35.38 28.63 -20.98
CA GLY A 713 -36.27 27.47 -21.08
C GLY A 713 -36.62 27.08 -22.51
N LYS A 714 -35.91 27.57 -23.53
CA LYS A 714 -36.15 27.21 -24.93
C LYS A 714 -35.37 25.95 -25.30
N GLU A 715 -36.04 24.98 -25.92
CA GLU A 715 -35.41 23.73 -26.39
C GLU A 715 -34.32 24.01 -27.45
N ILE A 716 -33.15 23.43 -27.26
CA ILE A 716 -32.04 23.48 -28.22
C ILE A 716 -32.29 22.42 -29.30
N LYS A 717 -32.52 22.87 -30.53
CA LYS A 717 -32.64 21.98 -31.68
C LYS A 717 -31.30 21.34 -32.01
N ARG A 718 -31.32 20.02 -32.19
CA ARG A 718 -30.16 19.18 -32.59
C ARG A 718 -30.27 18.64 -34.01
N SER A 719 -31.20 19.19 -34.79
CA SER A 719 -31.34 18.93 -36.23
C SER A 719 -31.53 20.24 -36.97
N ASP A 720 -30.94 20.33 -38.15
CA ASP A 720 -31.16 21.45 -39.07
C ASP A 720 -32.54 21.33 -39.77
N GLU A 721 -32.87 22.31 -40.62
CA GLU A 721 -34.13 22.33 -41.39
C GLU A 721 -34.25 21.16 -42.39
N LYS A 722 -33.14 20.47 -42.69
CA LYS A 722 -33.07 19.31 -43.60
C LYS A 722 -33.00 17.98 -42.83
N GLY A 723 -33.15 18.00 -41.50
CA GLY A 723 -33.09 16.82 -40.64
C GLY A 723 -31.68 16.28 -40.39
N LYS A 724 -30.62 17.02 -40.75
CA LYS A 724 -29.25 16.60 -40.46
C LYS A 724 -28.89 16.89 -38.99
N PRO A 725 -28.11 16.02 -38.32
CA PRO A 725 -27.67 16.25 -36.95
C PRO A 725 -26.85 17.54 -36.81
N VAL A 726 -27.10 18.27 -35.73
CA VAL A 726 -26.38 19.48 -35.34
C VAL A 726 -25.79 19.27 -33.95
N LEU A 727 -24.47 19.39 -33.84
CA LEU A 727 -23.76 19.29 -32.57
C LEU A 727 -24.02 20.51 -31.69
N VAL A 728 -24.01 20.30 -30.38
CA VAL A 728 -24.28 21.34 -29.38
C VAL A 728 -22.98 21.67 -28.65
N PRO A 729 -22.26 22.74 -29.03
CA PRO A 729 -21.07 23.14 -28.31
C PRO A 729 -21.47 23.59 -26.90
N LEU A 730 -20.78 23.11 -25.86
CA LEU A 730 -21.06 23.50 -24.48
C LEU A 730 -20.47 24.88 -24.15
N PHE A 731 -19.37 25.25 -24.81
CA PHE A 731 -18.69 26.53 -24.62
C PHE A 731 -18.94 27.46 -25.82
N ASP A 732 -18.96 28.77 -25.55
CA ASP A 732 -19.01 29.78 -26.60
C ASP A 732 -17.64 29.99 -27.27
N LYS A 733 -17.58 30.84 -28.30
CA LYS A 733 -16.32 31.14 -29.02
C LYS A 733 -15.24 31.82 -28.16
N LYS A 734 -15.61 32.35 -26.99
CA LYS A 734 -14.70 32.94 -26.01
C LYS A 734 -14.28 31.94 -24.92
N GLY A 735 -14.78 30.71 -24.98
CA GLY A 735 -14.52 29.66 -23.99
C GLY A 735 -15.42 29.71 -22.76
N ASN A 736 -16.45 30.57 -22.73
CA ASN A 736 -17.37 30.61 -21.58
C ASN A 736 -18.41 29.49 -21.70
N LYS A 737 -18.69 28.83 -20.58
CA LYS A 737 -19.73 27.80 -20.51
C LYS A 737 -21.10 28.39 -20.81
N ARG A 738 -21.83 27.78 -21.75
CA ARG A 738 -23.23 28.11 -22.02
C ARG A 738 -24.09 27.49 -20.93
N LYS A 739 -25.06 28.26 -20.42
CA LYS A 739 -26.06 27.75 -19.47
C LYS A 739 -27.07 26.88 -20.22
N LEU A 740 -26.85 25.57 -20.17
CA LEU A 740 -27.74 24.55 -20.72
C LEU A 740 -28.36 23.76 -19.57
N TYR A 741 -29.61 23.37 -19.72
CA TYR A 741 -30.37 22.67 -18.69
C TYR A 741 -31.00 21.39 -19.25
N ASP A 742 -31.10 20.36 -18.43
CA ASP A 742 -31.87 19.16 -18.76
C ASP A 742 -33.39 19.41 -18.60
N ALA A 743 -34.20 18.37 -18.84
CA ALA A 743 -35.65 18.46 -18.69
C ALA A 743 -36.14 18.65 -17.24
N LYS A 744 -35.28 18.42 -16.24
CA LYS A 744 -35.56 18.63 -14.81
C LYS A 744 -35.13 20.03 -14.35
N GLY A 745 -34.53 20.84 -15.23
CA GLY A 745 -34.01 22.18 -14.91
C GLY A 745 -32.65 22.16 -14.22
N VAL A 746 -31.93 21.03 -14.26
CA VAL A 746 -30.56 20.92 -13.73
C VAL A 746 -29.59 21.42 -14.79
N GLU A 747 -28.63 22.27 -14.39
CA GLU A 747 -27.60 22.76 -15.30
C GLU A 747 -26.71 21.60 -15.75
N VAL A 748 -26.52 21.45 -17.05
CA VAL A 748 -25.70 20.40 -17.63
C VAL A 748 -24.22 20.70 -17.37
N SER A 749 -23.54 19.76 -16.73
CA SER A 749 -22.09 19.81 -16.50
C SER A 749 -21.31 19.36 -17.74
N SER A 750 -20.07 19.80 -17.86
CA SER A 750 -19.10 19.30 -18.84
C SER A 750 -18.59 17.89 -18.51
N LEU A 751 -18.62 17.50 -17.23
CA LEU A 751 -18.19 16.21 -16.73
C LEU A 751 -18.95 15.82 -15.46
N VAL A 752 -18.89 14.55 -15.07
CA VAL A 752 -19.35 14.04 -13.76
C VAL A 752 -18.25 13.19 -13.13
N MET A 753 -18.31 12.97 -11.82
CA MET A 753 -17.35 12.10 -11.13
C MET A 753 -17.92 10.71 -10.89
N TYR A 754 -17.13 9.70 -11.23
CA TYR A 754 -17.37 8.33 -10.82
C TYR A 754 -16.44 7.99 -9.66
N LYS A 755 -16.94 7.29 -8.64
CA LYS A 755 -16.10 6.74 -7.58
C LYS A 755 -15.60 5.36 -8.00
N ILE A 756 -14.28 5.17 -8.01
CA ILE A 756 -13.65 3.93 -8.49
C ILE A 756 -13.25 2.99 -7.34
N GLU A 757 -12.93 3.54 -6.18
CA GLU A 757 -12.63 2.81 -4.95
C GLU A 757 -12.70 3.70 -3.69
N ALA A 758 -12.85 3.06 -2.54
CA ALA A 758 -12.51 3.64 -1.24
C ALA A 758 -11.25 2.93 -0.74
N ASN A 759 -10.37 3.64 -0.04
CA ASN A 759 -9.09 3.10 0.39
C ASN A 759 -8.91 3.16 1.91
N PRO A 760 -8.41 2.08 2.54
CA PRO A 760 -7.94 2.12 3.92
C PRO A 760 -6.56 2.81 4.02
N GLY A 761 -6.24 3.35 5.19
CA GLY A 761 -4.88 3.76 5.56
C GLY A 761 -4.41 5.20 5.22
N ALA A 762 -3.08 5.37 5.25
CA ALA A 762 -2.37 6.65 5.34
C ALA A 762 -1.39 6.93 4.17
N GLY A 763 -1.26 6.01 3.21
CA GLY A 763 -0.09 5.83 2.31
C GLY A 763 0.34 6.96 1.36
N LEU A 764 -0.22 8.18 1.45
CA LEU A 764 0.07 9.28 0.52
C LEU A 764 0.53 10.58 1.18
N TRP A 765 0.73 10.60 2.50
CA TRP A 765 1.14 11.82 3.20
C TRP A 765 2.49 12.34 2.72
N ARG A 766 3.54 11.50 2.64
CA ARG A 766 4.86 11.93 2.15
C ARG A 766 4.82 12.42 0.70
N PRO A 767 4.30 11.63 -0.27
CA PRO A 767 4.31 12.06 -1.66
C PRO A 767 3.52 13.35 -1.88
N HIS A 768 2.41 13.56 -1.16
CA HIS A 768 1.66 14.82 -1.21
C HIS A 768 2.45 15.97 -0.60
N ASN A 769 2.99 15.77 0.61
CA ASN A 769 3.74 16.80 1.32
C ASN A 769 4.96 17.31 0.55
N ASP A 770 5.64 16.41 -0.17
CA ASP A 770 6.82 16.76 -0.98
C ASP A 770 6.48 17.62 -2.20
N GLN A 771 5.21 17.71 -2.60
CA GLN A 771 4.76 18.62 -3.67
C GLN A 771 4.40 20.02 -3.17
N LEU A 772 4.18 20.19 -1.86
CA LEU A 772 3.74 21.46 -1.29
C LEU A 772 4.93 22.42 -1.08
N PRO A 773 4.71 23.73 -1.24
CA PRO A 773 5.72 24.71 -0.89
C PRO A 773 5.99 24.66 0.63
N PRO A 774 7.21 25.06 1.10
CA PRO A 774 7.65 24.88 2.49
C PRO A 774 6.65 25.35 3.56
N GLU A 775 5.94 26.45 3.30
CA GLU A 775 4.97 27.05 4.23
C GLU A 775 3.63 26.28 4.34
N ARG A 776 3.33 25.41 3.38
CA ARG A 776 2.12 24.56 3.36
C ARG A 776 2.41 23.10 3.73
N LYS A 777 3.69 22.75 3.91
CA LYS A 777 4.07 21.37 4.25
C LYS A 777 3.33 20.90 5.51
N GLY A 778 2.65 19.77 5.37
CA GLY A 778 1.95 19.08 6.43
C GLY A 778 0.52 19.55 6.68
N GLU A 779 0.01 20.54 5.95
CA GLU A 779 -1.32 21.14 6.20
C GLU A 779 -2.45 20.09 6.20
N GLY A 780 -2.44 19.15 5.24
CA GLY A 780 -3.46 18.12 5.13
C GLY A 780 -3.39 17.12 6.28
N VAL A 781 -2.18 16.76 6.70
CA VAL A 781 -1.96 15.85 7.83
C VAL A 781 -2.32 16.53 9.15
N PHE A 782 -1.96 17.81 9.31
CA PHE A 782 -2.40 18.64 10.43
C PHE A 782 -3.92 18.67 10.52
N ALA A 783 -4.62 18.88 9.40
CA ALA A 783 -6.08 18.88 9.37
C ALA A 783 -6.67 17.53 9.82
N ILE A 784 -6.07 16.39 9.44
CA ILE A 784 -6.50 15.07 9.92
C ILE A 784 -6.40 14.98 11.45
N PHE A 785 -5.21 15.23 12.00
CA PHE A 785 -4.95 15.02 13.42
C PHE A 785 -5.55 16.11 14.32
N ASP A 786 -5.77 17.33 13.82
CA ASP A 786 -6.51 18.37 14.53
C ASP A 786 -7.98 17.96 14.74
N ASN A 787 -8.68 17.57 13.66
CA ASN A 787 -10.07 17.12 13.76
C ASN A 787 -10.19 15.84 14.58
N PHE A 788 -9.24 14.90 14.43
CA PHE A 788 -9.23 13.69 15.25
C PHE A 788 -8.96 14.00 16.73
N GLY A 789 -8.03 14.90 17.02
CA GLY A 789 -7.69 15.32 18.37
C GLY A 789 -8.85 16.03 19.08
N GLN A 790 -9.74 16.72 18.35
CA GLN A 790 -10.97 17.28 18.91
C GLN A 790 -11.90 16.17 19.46
N ARG A 791 -12.03 15.03 18.77
CA ARG A 791 -12.77 13.86 19.29
C ARG A 791 -12.05 13.23 20.48
N ALA A 792 -10.73 13.06 20.38
CA ALA A 792 -9.91 12.51 21.46
C ALA A 792 -9.97 13.37 22.74
N LYS A 793 -10.11 14.70 22.62
CA LYS A 793 -10.30 15.60 23.75
C LYS A 793 -11.60 15.29 24.52
N VAL A 794 -12.71 15.03 23.82
CA VAL A 794 -13.98 14.64 24.45
C VAL A 794 -13.82 13.31 25.22
N TYR A 795 -13.05 12.37 24.68
CA TYR A 795 -12.74 11.12 25.37
C TYR A 795 -11.94 11.36 26.66
N LYS A 796 -10.89 12.19 26.59
CA LYS A 796 -10.09 12.59 27.76
C LYS A 796 -10.95 13.19 28.88
N GLU A 797 -11.86 14.11 28.52
CA GLU A 797 -12.79 14.77 29.46
C GLU A 797 -13.78 13.80 30.11
N LYS A 798 -14.13 12.69 29.45
CA LYS A 798 -15.04 11.66 30.00
C LYS A 798 -14.32 10.59 30.82
N LEU A 799 -13.00 10.43 30.65
CA LEU A 799 -12.19 9.48 31.42
C LEU A 799 -11.75 10.02 32.79
N GLY A 800 -11.46 11.32 32.87
CA GLY A 800 -11.11 12.03 34.11
C GLY A 800 -12.34 12.38 34.91
#